data_AF-A0A9P9DYP7-F1
#
_entry.id   AF-A0A9P9DYP7-F1
#
_cell.length_a   1.000
_cell.length_b   1.000
_cell.length_c   1.000
_cell.angle_alpha   90.00
_cell.angle_beta   90.00
_cell.angle_gamma   90.00
#
_symmetry.space_group_name_H-M   'P 1'
#
loop_
_entity.id
_entity.type
_entity.pdbx_description
1 polymer ?
#
loop_
_entity_poly.entity_id
_entity_poly.type
_entity_poly.pdbx_seq_one_letter_code
_entity_poly.pdbx_strand_id
1 'polypeptide(L)'
;MMPPAVSRAWSCIAHVALVLTAIPGALATTIRTSGTDCVTLGAGGPLQITLDCIDPIYSSPIIDSEIEVTVPVPHHKVSGHFVGTNIDFNIYMPRSGWKGRFFQLVYPLQSSIASDYDIRFGAESGAYTVRVTGSLGYRADAAVAKFARTLAGKYYNRKSTGIYGYVYGGSGGSLVTIGAVENTFGVWNGAVAMIQAVPVSSPDNWSIRGLAGFVLGSKRDMLVNALGPGGNGDPYKDLNQLEKSVLQEVSALGIQLEIWGDDFDGAGLDRKGLFKSLTDIAIANVKLADSSYVDDFWSKPGYIGAEQSALGKFFRKNLFNHQTTITEVQFGTDNLPTAVVLDKIPSNIPNHGLEFTVQVKDGNGTLGPFTADVDLNSKTAVIRANNNPIVLAALVEGAELKIDNRWFLSILGWYRHQVPTRSGFYGYDILRKPNGEPIYPQRSFLLAPAIMSATSGGGTHTGNITTKLIVMDVLRDFDAFPWHADWYKNQVQAALGDRATDQYRLYFGDNADHYISEVTAPDSARLIDAAGLAEQHVRDVSAWVEKGTEPPIATRYSVEKGQVGVPNSASERRGIQPVIDLTTKGAKRVEVKLGRAVDFKAHIEVPPNTGKIVAVEWDFEGTGNYVKRAFGTGRQAIDVKVKNSYNKRGTYFASARVTVTRDGDVTTPYALSRNLDRLGHRQMGADPLMSMLTTSFIYSFIFWSLPSLYFGIISGTFLISDTWHRTHKPIHGMGKPAVTKESLLLNYISPLPQEVIYTAFSNGYYRVAFGSILGQTSPLVAGGVFIFNEEQMTVWASWPSAGYIYAMLLLNCFTLLFLRLNLTYPCGRGLWTILDVASFCFDSPMVQDTGSNHDPTDDEEHIKARVLLEKRKYAYGYYLGILGKRRLGFTWATADSNDQGAQVVSDVD
;
A
#
# COMPACT_ATOMS: atom_id res chain seq x y z
N MET A 1 -3.98 9.90 19.81
CA MET A 1 -3.93 11.32 19.37
C MET A 1 -3.64 11.33 17.89
N MET A 2 -4.69 11.50 17.09
CA MET A 2 -4.65 11.55 15.62
C MET A 2 -4.48 13.01 15.18
N PRO A 3 -3.68 13.32 14.15
CA PRO A 3 -3.76 14.60 13.46
C PRO A 3 -4.80 14.55 12.32
N PRO A 4 -5.54 15.64 12.06
CA PRO A 4 -6.64 15.68 11.11
C PRO A 4 -6.17 15.87 9.67
N ALA A 5 -6.81 15.14 8.77
CA ALA A 5 -6.89 15.42 7.35
C ALA A 5 -8.17 16.20 7.02
N VAL A 6 -8.22 16.75 5.80
CA VAL A 6 -9.40 17.23 5.05
C VAL A 6 -9.78 18.70 5.22
N SER A 7 -9.39 19.55 4.26
CA SER A 7 -10.29 20.26 3.34
C SER A 7 -9.58 21.44 2.64
N ARG A 8 -10.04 21.74 1.41
CA ARG A 8 -9.71 22.88 0.53
C ARG A 8 -8.69 22.63 -0.59
N ALA A 9 -9.06 21.72 -1.48
CA ALA A 9 -9.05 22.04 -2.91
C ALA A 9 -10.38 22.73 -3.25
N TRP A 10 -10.48 23.37 -4.43
CA TRP A 10 -11.64 24.05 -5.05
C TRP A 10 -11.73 25.59 -4.90
N SER A 11 -11.25 26.26 -5.96
CA SER A 11 -11.74 27.47 -6.66
C SER A 11 -10.50 28.15 -7.29
N CYS A 12 -10.38 28.34 -8.62
CA CYS A 12 -11.14 29.30 -9.41
C CYS A 12 -10.90 29.12 -10.93
N ILE A 13 -11.99 28.98 -11.70
CA ILE A 13 -12.34 29.67 -12.98
C ILE A 13 -13.88 29.58 -13.01
N ALA A 14 -14.74 30.58 -13.21
CA ALA A 14 -14.68 32.00 -13.49
C ALA A 14 -16.01 32.58 -12.99
N HIS A 15 -16.06 33.82 -12.51
CA HIS A 15 -17.23 34.71 -12.66
C HIS A 15 -16.71 36.16 -12.69
N VAL A 16 -16.94 36.81 -13.84
CA VAL A 16 -16.81 38.25 -14.04
C VAL A 16 -17.94 38.92 -13.25
N ALA A 17 -17.61 39.68 -12.21
CA ALA A 17 -18.49 40.70 -11.65
C ALA A 17 -17.63 41.87 -11.15
N LEU A 18 -17.82 43.01 -11.82
CA LEU A 18 -17.21 44.29 -11.56
C LEU A 18 -17.69 44.82 -10.19
N VAL A 19 -16.82 44.89 -9.19
CA VAL A 19 -17.02 45.75 -8.01
C VAL A 19 -15.76 46.58 -7.80
N LEU A 20 -15.84 47.83 -8.24
CA LEU A 20 -14.92 48.91 -7.91
C LEU A 20 -14.99 49.19 -6.40
N THR A 21 -13.97 48.81 -5.66
CA THR A 21 -13.62 49.45 -4.39
C THR A 21 -12.22 50.05 -4.53
N ALA A 22 -12.16 51.37 -4.51
CA ALA A 22 -10.94 52.14 -4.62
C ALA A 22 -10.04 51.91 -3.40
N ILE A 23 -8.88 51.28 -3.61
CA ILE A 23 -7.75 51.27 -2.68
C ILE A 23 -6.67 52.17 -3.31
N PRO A 24 -5.96 53.02 -2.54
CA PRO A 24 -5.07 54.04 -3.10
C PRO A 24 -3.94 53.41 -3.91
N GLY A 25 -3.76 53.91 -5.14
CA GLY A 25 -2.89 53.32 -6.15
C GLY A 25 -1.43 53.16 -5.72
N ALA A 26 -0.95 51.92 -5.75
CA ALA A 26 0.45 51.67 -6.06
C ALA A 26 0.66 52.00 -7.54
N LEU A 27 1.57 52.93 -7.83
CA LEU A 27 1.97 53.29 -9.18
C LEU A 27 2.59 52.06 -9.87
N ALA A 28 1.78 51.30 -10.62
CA ALA A 28 2.27 50.24 -11.49
C ALA A 28 3.20 50.86 -12.54
N THR A 29 4.50 50.61 -12.39
CA THR A 29 5.52 51.19 -13.26
C THR A 29 5.78 50.22 -14.41
N THR A 30 5.31 50.56 -15.61
CA THR A 30 5.62 49.78 -16.82
C THR A 30 7.08 50.03 -17.22
N ILE A 31 7.92 48.99 -17.17
CA ILE A 31 9.31 49.07 -17.62
C ILE A 31 9.38 48.50 -19.04
N ARG A 32 9.49 49.38 -20.06
CA ARG A 32 9.77 48.93 -21.43
C ARG A 32 11.25 48.57 -21.54
N THR A 33 11.53 47.33 -21.92
CA THR A 33 12.88 46.91 -22.30
C THR A 33 13.25 47.54 -23.65
N SER A 34 14.49 47.99 -23.82
CA SER A 34 15.01 48.55 -25.08
C SER A 34 16.04 47.61 -25.70
N GLY A 35 15.91 47.25 -26.98
CA GLY A 35 16.75 46.26 -27.66
C GLY A 35 16.13 45.81 -28.99
N THR A 36 16.88 45.05 -29.80
CA THR A 36 16.37 44.43 -31.04
C THR A 36 15.60 43.16 -30.73
N ASP A 37 14.63 42.80 -31.58
CA ASP A 37 13.87 41.56 -31.39
C ASP A 37 14.77 40.31 -31.50
N CYS A 38 14.45 39.30 -30.71
CA CYS A 38 15.09 37.98 -30.80
C CYS A 38 14.70 37.25 -32.11
N VAL A 39 15.56 36.35 -32.59
CA VAL A 39 15.45 35.74 -33.93
C VAL A 39 15.03 34.27 -33.84
N THR A 40 14.06 33.84 -34.64
CA THR A 40 13.63 32.43 -34.73
C THR A 40 14.48 31.65 -35.73
N LEU A 41 14.93 30.44 -35.37
CA LEU A 41 15.64 29.55 -36.31
C LEU A 41 14.64 28.86 -37.26
N GLY A 42 14.29 29.55 -38.35
CA GLY A 42 13.36 29.03 -39.35
C GLY A 42 11.91 28.96 -38.88
N ALA A 43 11.02 28.52 -39.76
CA ALA A 43 9.59 28.41 -39.43
C ALA A 43 9.35 27.29 -38.39
N GLY A 44 8.78 27.65 -37.24
CA GLY A 44 8.46 26.69 -36.16
C GLY A 44 9.66 26.22 -35.32
N GLY A 45 10.86 26.76 -35.56
CA GLY A 45 12.04 26.46 -34.77
C GLY A 45 12.15 27.28 -33.47
N PRO A 46 13.20 27.03 -32.67
CA PRO A 46 13.39 27.72 -31.40
C PRO A 46 13.76 29.20 -31.59
N LEU A 47 13.31 30.05 -30.66
CA LEU A 47 13.70 31.46 -30.61
C LEU A 47 15.09 31.61 -29.98
N GLN A 48 16.07 32.13 -30.72
CA GLN A 48 17.40 32.41 -30.17
C GLN A 48 17.36 33.66 -29.31
N ILE A 49 17.67 33.51 -28.02
CA ILE A 49 17.63 34.61 -27.06
C ILE A 49 19.04 34.95 -26.59
N THR A 50 19.50 36.17 -26.88
CA THR A 50 20.73 36.73 -26.35
C THR A 50 20.47 37.59 -25.11
N LEU A 51 21.54 38.00 -24.42
CA LEU A 51 21.43 38.94 -23.31
C LEU A 51 20.83 40.30 -23.70
N ASP A 52 20.95 40.71 -24.97
CA ASP A 52 20.56 42.06 -25.42
C ASP A 52 19.24 42.09 -26.23
N CYS A 53 18.83 40.98 -26.86
CA CYS A 53 17.59 40.96 -27.65
C CYS A 53 16.33 40.88 -26.79
N ILE A 54 15.18 41.31 -27.30
CA ILE A 54 13.91 41.26 -26.57
C ILE A 54 13.01 40.19 -27.16
N ASP A 55 12.44 39.37 -26.29
CA ASP A 55 11.38 38.46 -26.71
C ASP A 55 10.11 39.27 -26.99
N PRO A 56 9.51 39.17 -28.19
CA PRO A 56 8.35 39.98 -28.57
C PRO A 56 7.09 39.69 -27.75
N ILE A 57 6.98 38.52 -27.12
CA ILE A 57 5.86 38.16 -26.23
C ILE A 57 6.12 38.65 -24.80
N TYR A 58 7.37 38.56 -24.33
CA TYR A 58 7.76 38.84 -22.95
C TYR A 58 8.56 40.14 -22.81
N SER A 59 8.14 41.20 -23.50
CA SER A 59 8.87 42.48 -23.56
C SER A 59 8.53 43.49 -22.46
N SER A 60 7.37 43.31 -21.82
CA SER A 60 6.75 44.32 -20.94
C SER A 60 6.43 43.73 -19.54
N PRO A 61 7.42 43.55 -18.67
CA PRO A 61 7.18 43.15 -17.29
C PRO A 61 6.60 44.31 -16.48
N ILE A 62 5.63 44.01 -15.62
CA ILE A 62 5.09 44.90 -14.58
C ILE A 62 5.46 44.32 -13.21
N ILE A 63 5.89 45.19 -12.30
CA ILE A 63 6.05 44.84 -10.89
C ILE A 63 4.72 45.09 -10.19
N ASP A 64 4.16 44.05 -9.60
CA ASP A 64 2.90 44.10 -8.86
C ASP A 64 3.11 44.43 -7.39
N SER A 65 4.20 43.90 -6.81
CA SER A 65 4.53 44.15 -5.40
C SER A 65 6.01 43.96 -5.11
N GLU A 66 6.50 44.76 -4.16
CA GLU A 66 7.83 44.64 -3.55
C GLU A 66 7.65 44.63 -2.04
N ILE A 67 8.04 43.53 -1.39
CA ILE A 67 7.87 43.36 0.06
C ILE A 67 9.12 42.78 0.69
N GLU A 68 9.33 43.15 1.95
CA GLU A 68 10.37 42.57 2.79
C GLU A 68 9.79 41.44 3.62
N VAL A 69 10.40 40.26 3.55
CA VAL A 69 9.91 39.04 4.20
C VAL A 69 11.02 38.46 5.07
N THR A 70 10.68 37.88 6.23
CA THR A 70 11.65 37.31 7.18
C THR A 70 11.77 35.80 7.12
N VAL A 71 10.78 35.11 6.56
CA VAL A 71 10.68 33.64 6.44
C VAL A 71 10.68 33.26 4.96
N PRO A 72 11.40 32.20 4.54
CA PRO A 72 12.20 31.26 5.33
C PRO A 72 13.56 31.81 5.75
N VAL A 73 14.01 32.90 5.14
CA VAL A 73 15.19 33.72 5.49
C VAL A 73 14.85 35.18 5.18
N PRO A 74 15.50 36.18 5.80
CA PRO A 74 15.28 37.57 5.43
C PRO A 74 15.62 37.86 3.96
N HIS A 75 14.61 38.22 3.17
CA HIS A 75 14.75 38.50 1.75
C HIS A 75 13.78 39.59 1.27
N HIS A 76 14.18 40.28 0.22
CA HIS A 76 13.32 41.17 -0.55
C HIS A 76 12.64 40.37 -1.66
N LYS A 77 11.31 40.35 -1.65
CA LYS A 77 10.49 39.63 -2.62
C LYS A 77 9.88 40.62 -3.62
N VAL A 78 10.13 40.39 -4.90
CA VAL A 78 9.48 41.10 -6.01
C VAL A 78 8.53 40.14 -6.71
N SER A 79 7.27 40.53 -6.85
CA SER A 79 6.26 39.79 -7.62
C SER A 79 5.83 40.63 -8.81
N GLY A 80 5.63 40.00 -9.96
CA GLY A 80 5.24 40.69 -11.18
C GLY A 80 4.69 39.75 -12.25
N HIS A 81 4.29 40.32 -13.38
CA HIS A 81 3.74 39.59 -14.52
C HIS A 81 4.13 40.23 -15.86
N PHE A 82 3.93 39.51 -16.97
CA PHE A 82 4.05 40.07 -18.32
C PHE A 82 2.69 40.44 -18.89
N VAL A 83 2.56 41.70 -19.34
CA VAL A 83 1.33 42.23 -19.95
C VAL A 83 0.89 41.39 -21.15
N GLY A 84 -0.40 41.06 -21.21
CA GLY A 84 -0.97 40.30 -22.32
C GLY A 84 -0.66 38.79 -22.27
N THR A 85 -0.12 38.30 -21.16
CA THR A 85 0.16 36.87 -20.94
C THR A 85 -0.39 36.44 -19.57
N ASN A 86 -0.47 35.14 -19.35
CA ASN A 86 -0.78 34.56 -18.03
C ASN A 86 0.51 34.19 -17.26
N ILE A 87 1.63 34.83 -17.57
CA ILE A 87 2.93 34.51 -16.99
C ILE A 87 3.26 35.49 -15.88
N ASP A 88 3.17 34.98 -14.66
CA ASP A 88 3.63 35.65 -13.45
C ASP A 88 5.02 35.14 -13.02
N PHE A 89 5.74 35.94 -12.25
CA PHE A 89 7.05 35.62 -11.70
C PHE A 89 7.24 36.15 -10.28
N ASN A 90 8.13 35.48 -9.53
CA ASN A 90 8.60 35.94 -8.22
C ASN A 90 10.13 35.85 -8.15
N ILE A 91 10.75 36.87 -7.56
CA ILE A 91 12.20 36.97 -7.35
C ILE A 91 12.46 37.18 -5.87
N TYR A 92 13.32 36.35 -5.28
CA TYR A 92 13.57 36.28 -3.84
C TYR A 92 15.04 36.61 -3.54
N MET A 93 15.33 37.87 -3.23
CA MET A 93 16.68 38.39 -3.03
C MET A 93 17.08 38.39 -1.55
N PRO A 94 17.97 37.50 -1.09
CA PRO A 94 18.38 37.45 0.32
C PRO A 94 19.08 38.74 0.75
N ARG A 95 18.75 39.24 1.95
CA ARG A 95 19.32 40.51 2.45
C ARG A 95 20.84 40.44 2.71
N SER A 96 21.35 39.25 3.01
CA SER A 96 22.77 39.03 3.32
C SER A 96 23.25 37.71 2.72
N GLY A 97 24.57 37.54 2.61
CA GLY A 97 25.16 36.30 2.11
C GLY A 97 25.12 36.10 0.59
N TRP A 98 24.53 37.03 -0.18
CA TRP A 98 24.53 36.97 -1.64
C TRP A 98 25.95 37.08 -2.23
N LYS A 99 26.28 36.21 -3.19
CA LYS A 99 27.60 36.05 -3.81
C LYS A 99 27.60 36.38 -5.31
N GLY A 100 26.63 37.17 -5.79
CA GLY A 100 26.60 37.63 -7.18
C GLY A 100 25.95 36.66 -8.17
N ARG A 101 25.03 35.79 -7.72
CA ARG A 101 24.40 34.78 -8.58
C ARG A 101 22.91 34.57 -8.34
N PHE A 102 22.24 33.85 -9.24
CA PHE A 102 20.87 33.38 -9.05
C PHE A 102 20.64 31.97 -9.56
N PHE A 103 19.67 31.30 -8.94
CA PHE A 103 19.21 29.96 -9.31
C PHE A 103 17.75 30.02 -9.76
N GLN A 104 17.45 29.36 -10.87
CA GLN A 104 16.12 29.31 -11.48
C GLN A 104 15.72 27.86 -11.78
N LEU A 105 14.78 27.35 -10.99
CA LEU A 105 14.16 26.05 -11.22
C LEU A 105 13.05 26.21 -12.28
N VAL A 106 13.12 25.42 -13.34
CA VAL A 106 12.17 25.45 -14.47
C VAL A 106 11.43 24.13 -14.61
N TYR A 107 10.13 24.22 -14.91
CA TYR A 107 9.25 23.09 -15.18
C TYR A 107 8.00 23.56 -15.93
N PRO A 108 7.48 22.82 -16.93
CA PRO A 108 6.39 23.29 -17.78
C PRO A 108 5.07 23.60 -17.06
N LEU A 109 4.81 22.97 -15.91
CA LEU A 109 3.53 23.05 -15.18
C LEU A 109 3.68 23.61 -13.75
N GLN A 110 4.81 24.24 -13.42
CA GLN A 110 5.01 24.80 -12.07
C GLN A 110 4.27 26.11 -11.85
N SER A 111 4.05 26.49 -10.58
CA SER A 111 3.64 27.85 -10.23
C SER A 111 4.84 28.81 -10.18
N SER A 112 4.56 30.11 -10.23
CA SER A 112 5.56 31.17 -10.01
C SER A 112 6.01 31.31 -8.55
N ILE A 113 5.47 30.53 -7.62
CA ILE A 113 5.79 30.62 -6.19
C ILE A 113 6.89 29.61 -5.86
N ALA A 114 8.03 30.08 -5.36
CA ALA A 114 9.10 29.22 -4.88
C ALA A 114 8.74 28.64 -3.51
N SER A 115 9.16 27.40 -3.24
CA SER A 115 9.01 26.81 -1.90
C SER A 115 9.98 27.46 -0.90
N ASP A 116 9.64 27.38 0.38
CA ASP A 116 10.55 27.82 1.45
C ASP A 116 11.90 27.10 1.38
N TYR A 117 11.89 25.85 0.95
CA TYR A 117 13.07 25.02 0.77
C TYR A 117 13.99 25.60 -0.33
N ASP A 118 13.43 25.95 -1.50
CA ASP A 118 14.20 26.50 -2.64
C ASP A 118 14.75 27.91 -2.34
N ILE A 119 13.98 28.75 -1.65
CA ILE A 119 14.42 30.10 -1.26
C ILE A 119 15.62 30.01 -0.31
N ARG A 120 15.56 29.12 0.68
CA ARG A 120 16.65 28.93 1.64
C ARG A 120 17.85 28.22 1.00
N PHE A 121 17.65 27.24 0.12
CA PHE A 121 18.75 26.63 -0.66
C PHE A 121 19.51 27.68 -1.48
N GLY A 122 18.77 28.55 -2.18
CA GLY A 122 19.34 29.67 -2.93
C GLY A 122 20.19 30.56 -2.01
N ALA A 123 19.61 31.05 -0.92
CA ALA A 123 20.28 31.94 0.02
C ALA A 123 21.54 31.31 0.66
N GLU A 124 21.48 30.06 1.13
CA GLU A 124 22.65 29.35 1.68
C GLU A 124 23.75 29.14 0.64
N SER A 125 23.37 28.99 -0.63
CA SER A 125 24.29 28.88 -1.75
C SER A 125 24.79 30.24 -2.28
N GLY A 126 24.40 31.35 -1.63
CA GLY A 126 24.75 32.71 -2.00
C GLY A 126 24.03 33.22 -3.25
N ALA A 127 22.89 32.64 -3.60
CA ALA A 127 22.07 32.98 -4.75
C ALA A 127 20.76 33.67 -4.32
N TYR A 128 20.20 34.53 -5.18
CA TYR A 128 18.76 34.80 -5.12
C TYR A 128 18.00 33.75 -5.94
N THR A 129 16.74 33.52 -5.58
CA THR A 129 15.89 32.53 -6.26
C THR A 129 14.97 33.23 -7.25
N VAL A 130 14.85 32.67 -8.46
CA VAL A 130 13.91 33.12 -9.50
C VAL A 130 12.91 32.01 -9.77
N ARG A 131 11.62 32.36 -9.81
CA ARG A 131 10.55 31.42 -10.12
C ARG A 131 9.54 32.05 -11.08
N VAL A 132 9.22 31.32 -12.14
CA VAL A 132 8.30 31.75 -13.20
C VAL A 132 7.20 30.71 -13.32
N THR A 133 5.99 31.17 -13.62
CA THR A 133 4.88 30.28 -13.98
C THR A 133 5.30 29.39 -15.14
N GLY A 134 5.11 28.09 -14.99
CA GLY A 134 5.44 27.11 -16.01
C GLY A 134 4.76 27.44 -17.33
N SER A 135 5.54 27.37 -18.40
CA SER A 135 5.06 27.46 -19.77
C SER A 135 5.84 26.49 -20.63
N LEU A 136 5.37 26.22 -21.85
CA LEU A 136 6.13 25.41 -22.79
C LEU A 136 7.36 26.20 -23.26
N GLY A 137 8.54 25.59 -23.16
CA GLY A 137 9.81 26.19 -23.55
C GLY A 137 10.41 27.15 -22.51
N TYR A 138 11.49 27.84 -22.92
CA TYR A 138 12.40 28.59 -22.05
C TYR A 138 12.25 30.12 -22.17
N ARG A 139 11.34 30.60 -23.01
CA ARG A 139 11.26 32.01 -23.42
C ARG A 139 10.86 32.94 -22.28
N ALA A 140 9.80 32.58 -21.55
CA ALA A 140 9.36 33.31 -20.36
C ALA A 140 10.46 33.33 -19.29
N ASP A 141 11.05 32.16 -19.02
CA ASP A 141 12.15 32.02 -18.08
C ASP A 141 13.35 32.90 -18.42
N ALA A 142 13.72 32.97 -19.71
CA ALA A 142 14.82 33.81 -20.18
C ALA A 142 14.53 35.30 -19.99
N ALA A 143 13.30 35.75 -20.28
CA ALA A 143 12.89 37.13 -20.08
C ALA A 143 12.97 37.55 -18.60
N VAL A 144 12.47 36.70 -17.69
CA VAL A 144 12.57 36.95 -16.23
C VAL A 144 14.01 36.88 -15.75
N ALA A 145 14.83 35.95 -16.24
CA ALA A 145 16.25 35.86 -15.88
C ALA A 145 16.99 37.18 -16.16
N LYS A 146 16.72 37.80 -17.33
CA LYS A 146 17.26 39.10 -17.72
C LYS A 146 16.73 40.24 -16.87
N PHE A 147 15.42 40.25 -16.63
CA PHE A 147 14.78 41.27 -15.79
C PHE A 147 15.25 41.21 -14.34
N ALA A 148 15.36 40.00 -13.77
CA ALA A 148 15.83 39.77 -12.41
C ALA A 148 17.26 40.27 -12.19
N ARG A 149 18.16 40.12 -13.17
CA ARG A 149 19.51 40.73 -13.09
C ARG A 149 19.46 42.25 -12.98
N THR A 150 18.53 42.90 -13.68
CA THR A 150 18.36 44.34 -13.62
C THR A 150 17.87 44.78 -12.23
N LEU A 151 16.91 44.06 -11.66
CA LEU A 151 16.40 44.35 -10.31
C LEU A 151 17.45 44.08 -9.23
N ALA A 152 18.10 42.92 -9.27
CA ALA A 152 19.17 42.56 -8.33
C ALA A 152 20.36 43.52 -8.43
N GLY A 153 20.71 43.99 -9.64
CA GLY A 153 21.75 45.00 -9.82
C GLY A 153 21.43 46.31 -9.10
N LYS A 154 20.17 46.76 -9.15
CA LYS A 154 19.71 47.94 -8.41
C LYS A 154 19.70 47.68 -6.89
N TYR A 155 19.10 46.57 -6.46
CA TYR A 155 18.94 46.24 -5.05
C TYR A 155 20.28 46.07 -4.31
N TYR A 156 21.22 45.35 -4.92
CA TYR A 156 22.53 45.09 -4.31
C TYR A 156 23.62 46.10 -4.70
N ASN A 157 23.28 47.16 -5.45
CA ASN A 157 24.22 48.15 -5.98
C ASN A 157 25.41 47.50 -6.74
N ARG A 158 25.09 46.62 -7.71
CA ARG A 158 26.05 45.89 -8.56
C ARG A 158 25.68 46.01 -10.03
N LYS A 159 26.68 45.92 -10.91
CA LYS A 159 26.42 45.85 -12.35
C LYS A 159 25.69 44.54 -12.69
N SER A 160 24.58 44.62 -13.42
CA SER A 160 23.78 43.47 -13.83
C SER A 160 24.58 42.44 -14.65
N THR A 161 25.54 42.90 -15.45
CA THR A 161 26.46 42.05 -16.24
C THR A 161 27.42 41.22 -15.39
N GLY A 162 27.60 41.56 -14.10
CA GLY A 162 28.41 40.81 -13.16
C GLY A 162 27.63 39.75 -12.37
N ILE A 163 26.36 39.51 -12.70
CA ILE A 163 25.48 38.55 -12.00
C ILE A 163 25.38 37.25 -12.81
N TYR A 164 25.86 36.15 -12.22
CA TYR A 164 25.79 34.82 -12.83
C TYR A 164 24.40 34.19 -12.67
N GLY A 165 23.93 33.50 -13.71
CA GLY A 165 22.62 32.83 -13.71
C GLY A 165 22.73 31.34 -13.96
N TYR A 166 21.94 30.55 -13.22
CA TYR A 166 21.89 29.09 -13.39
C TYR A 166 20.46 28.59 -13.54
N VAL A 167 20.21 27.81 -14.58
CA VAL A 167 18.93 27.17 -14.86
C VAL A 167 19.01 25.68 -14.55
N TYR A 168 18.00 25.13 -13.90
CA TYR A 168 17.95 23.70 -13.63
C TYR A 168 16.51 23.19 -13.64
N GLY A 169 16.33 21.93 -14.01
CA GLY A 169 15.00 21.33 -14.12
C GLY A 169 15.08 19.82 -14.38
N GLY A 170 14.10 19.09 -13.83
CA GLY A 170 14.02 17.63 -13.91
C GLY A 170 12.87 17.16 -14.81
N SER A 171 12.98 16.00 -15.46
CA SER A 171 11.88 15.43 -16.26
C SER A 171 11.40 16.42 -17.35
N GLY A 172 10.14 16.89 -17.33
CA GLY A 172 9.68 17.97 -18.21
C GLY A 172 10.50 19.26 -18.10
N GLY A 173 11.04 19.57 -16.93
CA GLY A 173 11.97 20.67 -16.71
C GLY A 173 13.35 20.45 -17.34
N SER A 174 13.75 19.20 -17.58
CA SER A 174 14.98 18.91 -18.35
C SER A 174 14.82 19.34 -19.80
N LEU A 175 13.63 19.19 -20.40
CA LEU A 175 13.32 19.66 -21.75
C LEU A 175 13.42 21.19 -21.85
N VAL A 176 12.89 21.91 -20.86
CA VAL A 176 13.00 23.38 -20.77
C VAL A 176 14.47 23.78 -20.60
N THR A 177 15.21 23.08 -19.74
CA THR A 177 16.64 23.32 -19.49
C THR A 177 17.47 23.08 -20.76
N ILE A 178 17.25 21.97 -21.48
CA ILE A 178 17.94 21.68 -22.75
C ILE A 178 17.58 22.71 -23.82
N GLY A 179 16.29 23.05 -23.95
CA GLY A 179 15.83 24.13 -24.82
C GLY A 179 16.56 25.44 -24.53
N ALA A 180 16.70 25.80 -23.26
CA ALA A 180 17.41 27.00 -22.81
C ALA A 180 18.91 26.96 -23.19
N VAL A 181 19.62 25.89 -22.88
CA VAL A 181 21.08 25.83 -23.07
C VAL A 181 21.51 25.65 -24.52
N GLU A 182 20.64 25.15 -25.41
CA GLU A 182 20.93 25.06 -26.84
C GLU A 182 20.58 26.35 -27.61
N ASN A 183 19.71 27.20 -27.05
CA ASN A 183 19.09 28.30 -27.81
C ASN A 183 19.19 29.67 -27.13
N THR A 184 19.96 29.80 -26.06
CA THR A 184 20.20 31.09 -25.42
C THR A 184 21.68 31.39 -25.27
N PHE A 185 22.06 32.67 -25.36
CA PHE A 185 23.44 33.13 -25.28
C PHE A 185 23.58 34.20 -24.20
N GLY A 186 24.32 33.86 -23.14
CA GLY A 186 24.55 34.78 -22.00
C GLY A 186 23.36 34.96 -21.05
N VAL A 187 22.21 34.32 -21.31
CA VAL A 187 21.05 34.35 -20.40
C VAL A 187 21.32 33.53 -19.15
N TRP A 188 21.92 32.34 -19.26
CA TRP A 188 22.43 31.56 -18.13
C TRP A 188 23.89 31.17 -18.37
N ASN A 189 24.68 31.17 -17.30
CA ASN A 189 26.11 30.91 -17.32
C ASN A 189 26.45 29.45 -17.01
N GLY A 190 25.48 28.68 -16.49
CA GLY A 190 25.56 27.23 -16.37
C GLY A 190 24.18 26.61 -16.14
N ALA A 191 24.09 25.29 -16.25
CA ALA A 191 22.83 24.58 -16.09
C ALA A 191 22.98 23.19 -15.47
N VAL A 192 21.88 22.70 -14.88
CA VAL A 192 21.74 21.31 -14.43
C VAL A 192 20.45 20.71 -14.99
N ALA A 193 20.55 19.75 -15.90
CA ALA A 193 19.40 18.96 -16.33
C ALA A 193 19.35 17.67 -15.53
N MET A 194 18.20 17.36 -14.94
CA MET A 194 18.04 16.16 -14.11
C MET A 194 17.05 15.21 -14.77
N ILE A 195 17.23 13.90 -14.65
CA ILE A 195 16.23 12.92 -15.10
C ILE A 195 15.84 13.17 -16.57
N GLN A 196 16.80 12.90 -17.45
CA GLN A 196 16.85 13.51 -18.77
C GLN A 196 15.79 12.91 -19.69
N ALA A 197 14.78 13.71 -20.03
CA ALA A 197 13.87 13.38 -21.13
C ALA A 197 14.54 13.71 -22.48
N VAL A 198 14.17 12.96 -23.52
CA VAL A 198 14.70 13.06 -24.89
C VAL A 198 13.56 12.92 -25.91
N PRO A 199 13.78 13.14 -27.21
CA PRO A 199 12.70 13.16 -28.21
C PRO A 199 11.81 11.90 -28.34
N VAL A 200 12.17 10.79 -27.69
CA VAL A 200 11.40 9.54 -27.68
C VAL A 200 10.74 9.25 -26.33
N SER A 201 10.81 10.16 -25.34
CA SER A 201 10.36 9.85 -23.98
C SER A 201 8.83 9.73 -23.87
N SER A 202 8.06 10.78 -24.12
CA SER A 202 6.59 10.71 -24.00
C SER A 202 5.93 10.75 -25.38
N PRO A 203 4.93 9.91 -25.66
CA PRO A 203 4.27 8.96 -24.75
C PRO A 203 4.93 7.56 -24.69
N ASP A 204 5.99 7.31 -25.46
CA ASP A 204 6.50 5.96 -25.70
C ASP A 204 6.96 5.25 -24.43
N ASN A 205 7.65 5.93 -23.51
CA ASN A 205 8.08 5.36 -22.22
C ASN A 205 6.89 4.83 -21.41
N TRP A 206 5.77 5.56 -21.37
CA TRP A 206 4.56 5.09 -20.69
C TRP A 206 3.96 3.86 -21.36
N SER A 207 3.95 3.82 -22.69
CA SER A 207 3.50 2.65 -23.45
C SER A 207 4.38 1.43 -23.18
N ILE A 208 5.70 1.59 -23.14
CA ILE A 208 6.68 0.53 -22.87
C ILE A 208 6.48 -0.05 -21.46
N ARG A 209 6.39 0.82 -20.45
CA ARG A 209 6.08 0.43 -19.06
C ARG A 209 4.73 -0.26 -18.95
N GLY A 210 3.71 0.29 -19.60
CA GLY A 210 2.36 -0.24 -19.58
C GLY A 210 2.29 -1.63 -20.20
N LEU A 211 2.99 -1.88 -21.30
CA LEU A 211 3.11 -3.22 -21.88
C LEU A 211 3.77 -4.20 -20.90
N ALA A 212 4.87 -3.78 -20.27
CA ALA A 212 5.58 -4.61 -19.30
C ALA A 212 4.67 -5.00 -18.13
N GLY A 213 4.00 -4.02 -17.49
CA GLY A 213 3.08 -4.29 -16.40
C GLY A 213 1.87 -5.13 -16.80
N PHE A 214 1.33 -4.90 -18.00
CA PHE A 214 0.20 -5.66 -18.54
C PHE A 214 0.51 -7.14 -18.73
N VAL A 215 1.71 -7.48 -19.20
CA VAL A 215 2.12 -8.87 -19.45
C VAL A 215 2.73 -9.52 -18.20
N LEU A 216 3.57 -8.80 -17.47
CA LEU A 216 4.36 -9.32 -16.34
C LEU A 216 3.66 -9.16 -14.99
N GLY A 217 2.52 -8.46 -14.90
CA GLY A 217 1.85 -8.16 -13.63
C GLY A 217 1.52 -9.40 -12.80
N SER A 218 1.11 -10.51 -13.44
CA SER A 218 0.88 -11.79 -12.76
C SER A 218 2.15 -12.46 -12.22
N LYS A 219 3.33 -12.00 -12.63
CA LYS A 219 4.67 -12.45 -12.22
C LYS A 219 5.35 -11.47 -11.27
N ARG A 220 4.66 -10.43 -10.82
CA ARG A 220 5.16 -9.42 -9.89
C ARG A 220 5.95 -10.04 -8.73
N ASP A 221 5.32 -10.88 -7.93
CA ASP A 221 5.94 -11.42 -6.71
C ASP A 221 7.18 -12.27 -7.04
N MET A 222 7.15 -12.98 -8.17
CA MET A 222 8.28 -13.77 -8.65
C MET A 222 9.46 -12.87 -9.04
N LEU A 223 9.22 -11.81 -9.83
CA LEU A 223 10.25 -10.87 -10.25
C LEU A 223 10.82 -10.08 -9.07
N VAL A 224 9.94 -9.59 -8.17
CA VAL A 224 10.34 -8.92 -6.94
C VAL A 224 11.24 -9.80 -6.08
N ASN A 225 10.91 -11.09 -5.95
CA ASN A 225 11.73 -12.03 -5.18
C ASN A 225 13.04 -12.42 -5.88
N ALA A 226 13.04 -12.50 -7.22
CA ALA A 226 14.24 -12.86 -7.99
C ALA A 226 15.29 -11.75 -7.98
N LEU A 227 14.84 -10.49 -8.14
CA LEU A 227 15.69 -9.31 -8.26
C LEU A 227 15.85 -8.51 -6.96
N GLY A 228 14.99 -8.73 -5.98
CA GLY A 228 15.07 -8.09 -4.67
C GLY A 228 16.23 -8.59 -3.81
N PRO A 229 16.43 -7.99 -2.62
CA PRO A 229 17.58 -8.28 -1.78
C PRO A 229 17.68 -9.77 -1.38
N GLY A 230 18.80 -10.40 -1.73
CA GLY A 230 19.03 -11.84 -1.47
C GLY A 230 18.31 -12.79 -2.44
N GLY A 231 17.75 -12.27 -3.53
CA GLY A 231 17.23 -13.02 -4.67
C GLY A 231 18.34 -13.71 -5.48
N ASN A 232 17.94 -14.46 -6.51
CA ASN A 232 18.87 -15.20 -7.36
C ASN A 232 19.49 -14.35 -8.49
N GLY A 233 18.98 -13.15 -8.74
CA GLY A 233 19.42 -12.23 -9.78
C GLY A 233 19.01 -12.60 -11.21
N ASP A 234 18.27 -13.70 -11.42
CA ASP A 234 17.81 -14.13 -12.74
C ASP A 234 16.29 -13.88 -12.90
N PRO A 235 15.89 -12.81 -13.62
CA PRO A 235 14.48 -12.51 -13.81
C PRO A 235 13.80 -13.38 -14.87
N TYR A 236 14.56 -14.21 -15.62
CA TYR A 236 14.04 -15.00 -16.73
C TYR A 236 13.72 -16.45 -16.37
N LYS A 237 14.29 -16.98 -15.28
CA LYS A 237 14.25 -18.40 -14.93
C LYS A 237 12.88 -19.05 -15.08
N ASP A 238 11.85 -18.42 -14.50
CA ASP A 238 10.50 -18.98 -14.37
C ASP A 238 9.47 -18.30 -15.31
N LEU A 239 9.95 -17.46 -16.23
CA LEU A 239 9.12 -16.82 -17.26
C LEU A 239 8.91 -17.75 -18.47
N ASN A 240 7.69 -17.72 -19.02
CA ASN A 240 7.40 -18.36 -20.30
C ASN A 240 7.96 -17.54 -21.47
N GLN A 241 7.90 -18.08 -22.70
CA GLN A 241 8.51 -17.43 -23.85
C GLN A 241 7.93 -16.04 -24.18
N LEU A 242 6.62 -15.84 -23.98
CA LEU A 242 5.97 -14.54 -24.19
C LEU A 242 6.50 -13.52 -23.19
N GLU A 243 6.49 -13.88 -21.90
CA GLU A 243 6.97 -13.03 -20.81
C GLU A 243 8.46 -12.70 -20.96
N LYS A 244 9.30 -13.68 -21.32
CA LYS A 244 10.72 -13.48 -21.62
C LYS A 244 10.93 -12.46 -22.74
N SER A 245 10.17 -12.61 -23.83
CA SER A 245 10.31 -11.73 -25.00
C SER A 245 9.91 -10.29 -24.65
N VAL A 246 8.84 -10.10 -23.88
CA VAL A 246 8.41 -8.77 -23.42
C VAL A 246 9.44 -8.16 -22.46
N LEU A 247 9.92 -8.92 -21.47
CA LEU A 247 10.95 -8.42 -20.56
C LEU A 247 12.24 -8.03 -21.31
N GLN A 248 12.69 -8.84 -22.27
CA GLN A 248 13.85 -8.53 -23.12
C GLN A 248 13.65 -7.24 -23.91
N GLU A 249 12.47 -7.05 -24.51
CA GLU A 249 12.16 -5.87 -25.31
C GLU A 249 12.14 -4.59 -24.48
N VAL A 250 11.40 -4.58 -23.36
CA VAL A 250 11.28 -3.37 -22.53
C VAL A 250 12.58 -3.03 -21.80
N SER A 251 13.41 -4.04 -21.49
CA SER A 251 14.76 -3.82 -20.97
C SER A 251 15.72 -3.29 -22.04
N ALA A 252 15.65 -3.80 -23.27
CA ALA A 252 16.43 -3.25 -24.39
C ALA A 252 16.07 -1.79 -24.69
N LEU A 253 14.78 -1.45 -24.54
CA LEU A 253 14.28 -0.08 -24.72
C LEU A 253 14.66 0.86 -23.57
N GLY A 254 15.04 0.34 -22.39
CA GLY A 254 15.67 1.16 -21.35
C GLY A 254 15.19 0.94 -19.91
N ILE A 255 14.16 0.12 -19.66
CA ILE A 255 13.77 -0.18 -18.29
C ILE A 255 14.88 -1.00 -17.62
N GLN A 256 15.47 -0.45 -16.56
CA GLN A 256 16.52 -1.14 -15.79
C GLN A 256 15.94 -2.39 -15.12
N LEU A 257 16.61 -3.53 -15.20
CA LEU A 257 16.11 -4.79 -14.66
C LEU A 257 15.86 -4.70 -13.14
N GLU A 258 16.74 -4.01 -12.42
CA GLU A 258 16.69 -3.86 -10.97
C GLU A 258 15.36 -3.22 -10.50
N ILE A 259 14.71 -2.40 -11.33
CA ILE A 259 13.44 -1.77 -10.94
C ILE A 259 12.33 -2.77 -10.69
N TRP A 260 12.35 -3.94 -11.34
CA TRP A 260 11.35 -4.97 -11.12
C TRP A 260 11.51 -5.63 -9.74
N GLY A 261 12.71 -5.56 -9.14
CA GLY A 261 12.99 -5.96 -7.76
C GLY A 261 12.67 -4.88 -6.74
N ASP A 262 12.95 -3.62 -7.09
CA ASP A 262 12.81 -2.49 -6.18
C ASP A 262 11.39 -1.92 -6.16
N ASP A 263 10.77 -1.72 -7.32
CA ASP A 263 9.49 -1.02 -7.41
C ASP A 263 8.63 -1.43 -8.62
N PHE A 264 8.31 -2.72 -8.72
CA PHE A 264 7.44 -3.23 -9.78
C PHE A 264 6.12 -2.44 -9.91
N ASP A 265 5.50 -2.11 -8.78
CA ASP A 265 4.19 -1.43 -8.76
C ASP A 265 4.26 0.01 -9.24
N GLY A 266 5.38 0.69 -9.00
CA GLY A 266 5.62 2.02 -9.58
C GLY A 266 6.00 1.94 -11.05
N ALA A 267 6.86 1.00 -11.43
CA ALA A 267 7.38 0.89 -12.79
C ALA A 267 6.34 0.42 -13.81
N GLY A 268 5.57 -0.63 -13.50
CA GLY A 268 4.64 -1.27 -14.45
C GLY A 268 3.16 -1.17 -14.10
N LEU A 269 2.80 -0.89 -12.84
CA LEU A 269 1.41 -0.78 -12.40
C LEU A 269 1.05 0.67 -12.04
N ASP A 270 -0.13 0.88 -11.46
CA ASP A 270 -0.70 2.23 -11.29
C ASP A 270 -0.33 2.92 -9.98
N ARG A 271 0.60 2.37 -9.17
CA ARG A 271 0.93 2.95 -7.85
C ARG A 271 1.44 4.39 -7.96
N LYS A 272 2.06 4.74 -9.09
CA LYS A 272 2.58 6.08 -9.41
C LYS A 272 1.76 6.77 -10.53
N GLY A 273 0.55 6.30 -10.83
CA GLY A 273 -0.37 6.93 -11.79
C GLY A 273 -0.06 6.67 -13.26
N LEU A 274 0.62 5.57 -13.61
CA LEU A 274 0.94 5.22 -15.00
C LEU A 274 -0.31 5.09 -15.87
N PHE A 275 -1.36 4.42 -15.40
CA PHE A 275 -2.59 4.21 -16.16
C PHE A 275 -3.38 5.50 -16.29
N LYS A 276 -3.30 6.38 -15.29
CA LYS A 276 -3.80 7.76 -15.39
C LYS A 276 -3.07 8.54 -16.49
N SER A 277 -1.73 8.50 -16.53
CA SER A 277 -0.95 9.17 -17.59
C SER A 277 -1.24 8.60 -18.97
N LEU A 278 -1.37 7.28 -19.09
CA LEU A 278 -1.77 6.62 -20.34
C LEU A 278 -3.16 7.10 -20.81
N THR A 279 -4.13 7.18 -19.90
CA THR A 279 -5.51 7.52 -20.25
C THR A 279 -5.69 9.00 -20.53
N ASP A 280 -5.26 9.85 -19.60
CA ASP A 280 -5.56 11.29 -19.62
C ASP A 280 -4.62 12.06 -20.57
N ILE A 281 -3.43 11.51 -20.86
CA ILE A 281 -2.39 12.21 -21.66
C ILE A 281 -2.04 11.44 -22.92
N ALA A 282 -1.58 10.18 -22.81
CA ALA A 282 -1.07 9.45 -23.97
C ALA A 282 -2.18 9.17 -25.00
N ILE A 283 -3.28 8.54 -24.58
CA ILE A 283 -4.43 8.25 -25.45
C ILE A 283 -5.04 9.54 -26.00
N ALA A 284 -5.20 10.57 -25.16
CA ALA A 284 -5.73 11.86 -25.61
C ALA A 284 -4.88 12.48 -26.74
N ASN A 285 -3.55 12.49 -26.60
CA ASN A 285 -2.66 13.02 -27.63
C ASN A 285 -2.64 12.14 -28.89
N VAL A 286 -2.67 10.82 -28.75
CA VAL A 286 -2.74 9.92 -29.91
C VAL A 286 -4.07 10.07 -30.64
N LYS A 287 -5.21 10.20 -29.94
CA LYS A 287 -6.51 10.48 -30.57
C LYS A 287 -6.52 11.78 -31.35
N LEU A 288 -5.88 12.82 -30.80
CA LEU A 288 -5.79 14.12 -31.45
C LEU A 288 -4.91 14.08 -32.71
N ALA A 289 -3.78 13.39 -32.64
CA ALA A 289 -2.82 13.30 -33.74
C ALA A 289 -3.22 12.26 -34.80
N ASP A 290 -3.81 11.14 -34.37
CA ASP A 290 -4.03 9.95 -35.19
C ASP A 290 -5.12 9.03 -34.60
N SER A 291 -6.38 9.47 -34.70
CA SER A 291 -7.54 8.70 -34.25
C SER A 291 -7.71 7.35 -34.95
N SER A 292 -7.14 7.16 -36.14
CA SER A 292 -7.24 5.91 -36.92
C SER A 292 -6.38 4.77 -36.36
N TYR A 293 -5.42 5.08 -35.47
CA TYR A 293 -4.50 4.09 -34.91
C TYR A 293 -5.22 2.91 -34.23
N VAL A 294 -6.29 3.16 -33.47
CA VAL A 294 -7.02 2.09 -32.77
C VAL A 294 -7.61 1.07 -33.74
N ASP A 295 -8.14 1.53 -34.87
CA ASP A 295 -8.77 0.64 -35.85
C ASP A 295 -7.72 -0.19 -36.58
N ASP A 296 -6.61 0.46 -36.96
CA ASP A 296 -5.46 -0.22 -37.55
C ASP A 296 -4.86 -1.26 -36.60
N PHE A 297 -4.72 -0.91 -35.31
CA PHE A 297 -4.18 -1.79 -34.28
C PHE A 297 -4.93 -3.12 -34.18
N TRP A 298 -6.25 -3.09 -34.32
CA TRP A 298 -7.12 -4.26 -34.19
C TRP A 298 -7.42 -4.96 -35.52
N SER A 299 -7.10 -4.37 -36.68
CA SER A 299 -7.53 -4.90 -37.99
C SER A 299 -6.43 -5.15 -39.01
N LYS A 300 -5.28 -4.44 -38.95
CA LYS A 300 -4.24 -4.51 -39.98
C LYS A 300 -3.09 -5.47 -39.59
N PRO A 301 -2.49 -6.19 -40.56
CA PRO A 301 -1.30 -7.01 -40.31
C PRO A 301 -0.13 -6.20 -39.74
N GLY A 302 0.66 -6.81 -38.85
CA GLY A 302 1.82 -6.18 -38.20
C GLY A 302 1.50 -5.34 -36.96
N TYR A 303 0.23 -5.25 -36.57
CA TYR A 303 -0.21 -4.69 -35.30
C TYR A 303 -0.57 -5.80 -34.31
N ILE A 304 -0.19 -5.61 -33.03
CA ILE A 304 -0.35 -6.63 -31.98
C ILE A 304 -1.79 -7.17 -31.91
N GLY A 305 -2.80 -6.29 -31.97
CA GLY A 305 -4.21 -6.67 -31.86
C GLY A 305 -4.69 -7.65 -32.95
N ALA A 306 -4.16 -7.55 -34.16
CA ALA A 306 -4.52 -8.39 -35.31
C ALA A 306 -3.59 -9.61 -35.51
N GLU A 307 -2.38 -9.58 -34.93
CA GLU A 307 -1.37 -10.62 -35.13
C GLU A 307 -1.76 -11.99 -34.56
N GLN A 308 -1.41 -13.07 -35.26
CA GLN A 308 -1.54 -14.44 -34.77
C GLN A 308 -0.35 -14.88 -33.90
N SER A 309 0.21 -13.96 -33.13
CA SER A 309 1.30 -14.19 -32.17
C SER A 309 0.76 -14.54 -30.78
N ALA A 310 1.63 -15.06 -29.88
CA ALA A 310 1.26 -15.30 -28.49
C ALA A 310 0.82 -13.99 -27.79
N LEU A 311 1.52 -12.89 -28.08
CA LEU A 311 1.19 -11.56 -27.57
C LEU A 311 -0.16 -11.07 -28.13
N GLY A 312 -0.40 -11.21 -29.42
CA GLY A 312 -1.70 -10.83 -30.01
C GLY A 312 -2.88 -11.63 -29.44
N LYS A 313 -2.70 -12.94 -29.22
CA LYS A 313 -3.70 -13.77 -28.51
C LYS A 313 -3.93 -13.29 -27.08
N PHE A 314 -2.87 -12.90 -26.37
CA PHE A 314 -2.97 -12.34 -25.02
C PHE A 314 -3.77 -11.02 -25.01
N PHE A 315 -3.53 -10.12 -25.97
CA PHE A 315 -4.30 -8.87 -26.12
C PHE A 315 -5.78 -9.13 -26.41
N ARG A 316 -6.10 -9.99 -27.39
CA ARG A 316 -7.49 -10.33 -27.73
C ARG A 316 -8.23 -11.01 -26.58
N LYS A 317 -7.54 -11.83 -25.78
CA LYS A 317 -8.12 -12.46 -24.58
C LYS A 317 -8.54 -11.43 -23.52
N ASN A 318 -7.80 -10.33 -23.41
CA ASN A 318 -8.03 -9.26 -22.42
C ASN A 318 -8.83 -8.08 -22.98
N LEU A 319 -9.30 -8.16 -24.23
CA LEU A 319 -10.21 -7.18 -24.80
C LEU A 319 -11.55 -7.27 -24.07
N PHE A 320 -11.94 -6.16 -23.46
CA PHE A 320 -13.21 -6.02 -22.77
C PHE A 320 -14.20 -5.27 -23.68
N ASN A 321 -15.44 -5.77 -23.76
CA ASN A 321 -16.54 -5.11 -24.44
C ASN A 321 -17.85 -5.51 -23.75
N HIS A 322 -18.62 -4.53 -23.30
CA HIS A 322 -19.87 -4.73 -22.58
C HIS A 322 -20.88 -3.66 -22.93
N GLN A 323 -22.16 -4.00 -22.94
CA GLN A 323 -23.25 -3.05 -23.09
C GLN A 323 -24.08 -3.02 -21.81
N THR A 324 -24.42 -1.81 -21.36
CA THR A 324 -25.26 -1.59 -20.18
C THR A 324 -26.11 -0.34 -20.37
N THR A 325 -27.08 -0.14 -19.49
CA THR A 325 -27.84 1.10 -19.38
C THR A 325 -27.46 1.85 -18.11
N ILE A 326 -27.68 3.17 -18.14
CA ILE A 326 -27.63 4.04 -16.96
C ILE A 326 -28.93 3.88 -16.18
N THR A 327 -28.85 3.59 -14.88
CA THR A 327 -30.01 3.56 -13.97
C THR A 327 -30.15 4.84 -13.16
N GLU A 328 -29.06 5.60 -13.00
CA GLU A 328 -29.04 6.86 -12.27
C GLU A 328 -27.87 7.73 -12.74
N VAL A 329 -28.07 9.06 -12.77
CA VAL A 329 -27.00 10.04 -13.01
C VAL A 329 -26.81 10.88 -11.76
N GLN A 330 -25.58 10.95 -11.27
CA GLN A 330 -25.20 11.75 -10.11
C GLN A 330 -24.54 13.05 -10.58
N PHE A 331 -24.90 14.16 -9.94
CA PHE A 331 -24.46 15.50 -10.33
C PHE A 331 -23.61 16.16 -9.24
N GLY A 332 -22.61 16.94 -9.68
CA GLY A 332 -21.81 17.81 -8.84
C GLY A 332 -22.54 19.11 -8.48
N THR A 333 -21.88 19.94 -7.67
CA THR A 333 -22.41 21.26 -7.26
C THR A 333 -22.52 22.26 -8.41
N ASP A 334 -21.82 22.02 -9.51
CA ASP A 334 -21.86 22.77 -10.77
C ASP A 334 -22.94 22.26 -11.73
N ASN A 335 -23.78 21.32 -11.28
CA ASN A 335 -24.83 20.67 -12.06
C ASN A 335 -24.30 19.88 -13.28
N LEU A 336 -23.02 19.48 -13.26
CA LEU A 336 -22.44 18.56 -14.24
C LEU A 336 -22.48 17.12 -13.71
N PRO A 337 -22.68 16.12 -14.59
CA PRO A 337 -22.57 14.71 -14.20
C PRO A 337 -21.19 14.38 -13.65
N THR A 338 -21.13 13.81 -12.45
CA THR A 338 -19.91 13.37 -11.78
C THR A 338 -19.81 11.85 -11.69
N ALA A 339 -20.94 11.14 -11.75
CA ALA A 339 -20.96 9.69 -11.82
C ALA A 339 -22.27 9.16 -12.45
N VAL A 340 -22.25 7.90 -12.89
CA VAL A 340 -23.43 7.18 -13.38
C VAL A 340 -23.52 5.80 -12.73
N VAL A 341 -24.73 5.38 -12.33
CA VAL A 341 -24.98 4.02 -11.82
C VAL A 341 -25.39 3.13 -12.99
N LEU A 342 -24.78 1.95 -13.09
CA LEU A 342 -24.95 1.03 -14.20
C LEU A 342 -25.86 -0.16 -13.81
N ASP A 343 -26.77 -0.56 -14.70
CA ASP A 343 -27.66 -1.71 -14.47
C ASP A 343 -26.87 -3.02 -14.27
N LYS A 344 -26.02 -3.34 -15.25
CA LYS A 344 -25.24 -4.59 -15.31
C LYS A 344 -23.77 -4.30 -15.49
N ILE A 345 -22.95 -4.89 -14.64
CA ILE A 345 -21.49 -4.88 -14.76
C ILE A 345 -21.00 -6.31 -14.56
N PRO A 346 -20.20 -6.87 -15.48
CA PRO A 346 -19.63 -8.19 -15.30
C PRO A 346 -18.49 -8.13 -14.27
N SER A 347 -18.32 -9.22 -13.51
CA SER A 347 -17.31 -9.30 -12.44
C SER A 347 -15.86 -9.22 -12.93
N ASN A 348 -15.63 -9.39 -14.23
CA ASN A 348 -14.31 -9.33 -14.87
C ASN A 348 -14.00 -7.99 -15.55
N ILE A 349 -14.75 -6.93 -15.24
CA ILE A 349 -14.46 -5.60 -15.78
C ILE A 349 -13.04 -5.14 -15.36
N PRO A 350 -12.25 -4.58 -16.30
CA PRO A 350 -10.97 -3.96 -15.96
C PRO A 350 -11.15 -2.82 -14.95
N ASN A 351 -10.24 -2.72 -13.98
CA ASN A 351 -10.28 -1.64 -12.98
C ASN A 351 -9.91 -0.26 -13.54
N HIS A 352 -9.28 -0.21 -14.73
CA HIS A 352 -8.79 1.03 -15.35
C HIS A 352 -8.83 0.93 -16.87
N GLY A 353 -8.65 2.07 -17.55
CA GLY A 353 -8.49 2.12 -19.00
C GLY A 353 -9.79 1.88 -19.77
N LEU A 354 -10.93 2.14 -19.13
CA LEU A 354 -12.25 1.98 -19.73
C LEU A 354 -12.68 3.26 -20.46
N GLU A 355 -13.26 3.06 -21.63
CA GLU A 355 -13.94 4.07 -22.41
C GLU A 355 -15.42 3.73 -22.53
N PHE A 356 -16.27 4.71 -22.25
CA PHE A 356 -17.71 4.61 -22.25
C PHE A 356 -18.25 5.42 -23.42
N THR A 357 -18.94 4.78 -24.35
CA THR A 357 -19.53 5.43 -25.53
C THR A 357 -21.05 5.44 -25.41
N VAL A 358 -21.63 6.64 -25.39
CA VAL A 358 -23.09 6.83 -25.33
C VAL A 358 -23.71 6.49 -26.69
N GLN A 359 -24.66 5.56 -26.69
CA GLN A 359 -25.40 5.13 -27.89
C GLN A 359 -26.65 6.00 -28.10
N VAL A 360 -27.05 6.19 -29.37
CA VAL A 360 -28.30 6.86 -29.72
C VAL A 360 -29.44 5.84 -29.66
N LYS A 361 -30.49 6.16 -28.88
CA LYS A 361 -31.59 5.24 -28.51
C LYS A 361 -32.38 4.64 -29.70
N ASP A 362 -32.35 5.28 -30.88
CA ASP A 362 -33.13 4.89 -32.07
C ASP A 362 -32.33 4.95 -33.40
N GLY A 363 -31.00 4.93 -33.37
CA GLY A 363 -30.18 5.05 -34.58
C GLY A 363 -28.82 4.37 -34.52
N ASN A 364 -28.25 4.06 -35.70
CA ASN A 364 -26.86 3.60 -35.85
C ASN A 364 -25.87 4.76 -35.64
N GLY A 365 -25.79 5.30 -34.42
CA GLY A 365 -24.92 6.43 -34.08
C GLY A 365 -24.52 6.50 -32.61
N THR A 366 -23.46 7.25 -32.34
CA THR A 366 -22.91 7.47 -30.98
C THR A 366 -22.80 8.96 -30.68
N LEU A 367 -23.10 9.39 -29.46
CA LEU A 367 -22.94 10.79 -29.04
C LEU A 367 -21.50 11.14 -28.65
N GLY A 368 -20.66 10.13 -28.44
CA GLY A 368 -19.22 10.26 -28.19
C GLY A 368 -18.75 9.48 -26.97
N PRO A 369 -17.42 9.38 -26.79
CA PRO A 369 -16.83 8.69 -25.64
C PRO A 369 -16.63 9.61 -24.42
N PHE A 370 -16.64 9.01 -23.24
CA PHE A 370 -16.12 9.57 -22.00
C PHE A 370 -15.36 8.49 -21.22
N THR A 371 -14.50 8.89 -20.29
CA THR A 371 -13.74 7.98 -19.43
C THR A 371 -14.22 8.05 -17.98
N ALA A 372 -14.35 6.91 -17.33
CA ALA A 372 -14.78 6.78 -15.94
C ALA A 372 -14.09 5.58 -15.25
N ASP A 373 -14.01 5.62 -13.92
CA ASP A 373 -13.56 4.51 -13.09
C ASP A 373 -14.76 3.80 -12.45
N VAL A 374 -14.79 2.47 -12.53
CA VAL A 374 -15.93 1.68 -12.04
C VAL A 374 -15.66 1.17 -10.63
N ASP A 375 -16.53 1.51 -9.69
CA ASP A 375 -16.66 0.81 -8.41
C ASP A 375 -17.64 -0.36 -8.56
N LEU A 376 -17.11 -1.56 -8.47
CA LEU A 376 -17.87 -2.81 -8.57
C LEU A 376 -18.91 -2.99 -7.45
N ASN A 377 -18.67 -2.45 -6.25
CA ASN A 377 -19.56 -2.64 -5.11
C ASN A 377 -20.85 -1.84 -5.28
N SER A 378 -20.72 -0.59 -5.72
CA SER A 378 -21.85 0.32 -5.94
C SER A 378 -22.38 0.31 -7.38
N LYS A 379 -21.69 -0.39 -8.30
CA LYS A 379 -21.91 -0.32 -9.75
C LYS A 379 -21.83 1.11 -10.31
N THR A 380 -21.09 1.97 -9.63
CA THR A 380 -20.99 3.39 -9.98
C THR A 380 -19.75 3.61 -10.85
N ALA A 381 -19.93 4.23 -12.01
CA ALA A 381 -18.84 4.73 -12.83
C ALA A 381 -18.60 6.21 -12.51
N VAL A 382 -17.51 6.51 -11.82
CA VAL A 382 -17.10 7.88 -11.46
C VAL A 382 -16.39 8.51 -12.65
N ILE A 383 -16.96 9.60 -13.17
CA ILE A 383 -16.49 10.25 -14.39
C ILE A 383 -15.15 10.94 -14.11
N ARG A 384 -14.15 10.67 -14.96
CA ARG A 384 -12.83 11.33 -14.86
C ARG A 384 -12.93 12.79 -15.30
N ALA A 385 -11.96 13.60 -14.89
CA ALA A 385 -11.85 14.98 -15.37
C ALA A 385 -11.55 15.04 -16.88
N ASN A 386 -11.73 16.22 -17.49
CA ASN A 386 -11.39 16.52 -18.89
C ASN A 386 -12.19 15.74 -19.96
N ASN A 387 -13.37 15.25 -19.61
CA ASN A 387 -14.32 14.72 -20.58
C ASN A 387 -15.04 15.86 -21.32
N ASN A 388 -15.55 15.56 -22.53
CA ASN A 388 -16.29 16.53 -23.32
C ASN A 388 -17.63 16.88 -22.62
N PRO A 389 -17.87 18.13 -22.22
CA PRO A 389 -19.08 18.51 -21.49
C PRO A 389 -20.36 18.29 -22.29
N ILE A 390 -20.31 18.33 -23.63
CA ILE A 390 -21.45 18.03 -24.50
C ILE A 390 -21.84 16.55 -24.40
N VAL A 391 -20.84 15.65 -24.34
CA VAL A 391 -21.07 14.21 -24.14
C VAL A 391 -21.63 13.96 -22.75
N LEU A 392 -21.07 14.61 -21.72
CA LEU A 392 -21.56 14.47 -20.34
C LEU A 392 -23.00 14.97 -20.21
N ALA A 393 -23.37 16.08 -20.84
CA ALA A 393 -24.73 16.62 -20.82
C ALA A 393 -25.78 15.66 -21.45
N ALA A 394 -25.35 14.68 -22.24
CA ALA A 394 -26.22 13.67 -22.82
C ALA A 394 -26.45 12.46 -21.91
N LEU A 395 -25.79 12.39 -20.75
CA LEU A 395 -25.99 11.30 -19.79
C LEU A 395 -27.33 11.47 -19.08
N VAL A 396 -28.25 10.55 -19.36
CA VAL A 396 -29.59 10.50 -18.78
C VAL A 396 -29.92 9.07 -18.36
N GLU A 397 -30.85 8.92 -17.41
CA GLU A 397 -31.39 7.63 -17.04
C GLU A 397 -31.97 6.90 -18.27
N GLY A 398 -31.67 5.61 -18.38
CA GLY A 398 -32.06 4.78 -19.51
C GLY A 398 -31.22 4.98 -20.77
N ALA A 399 -30.16 5.80 -20.76
CA ALA A 399 -29.21 5.86 -21.87
C ALA A 399 -28.39 4.56 -21.96
N GLU A 400 -28.18 4.08 -23.17
CA GLU A 400 -27.35 2.91 -23.44
C GLU A 400 -25.87 3.29 -23.58
N LEU A 401 -25.01 2.52 -22.92
CA LEU A 401 -23.56 2.67 -22.91
C LEU A 401 -22.90 1.43 -23.47
N LYS A 402 -21.96 1.64 -24.39
CA LYS A 402 -20.94 0.64 -24.75
C LYS A 402 -19.66 0.93 -23.96
N ILE A 403 -19.15 -0.06 -23.25
CA ILE A 403 -17.93 0.03 -22.45
C ILE A 403 -16.88 -0.87 -23.07
N ASP A 404 -15.71 -0.34 -23.41
CA ASP A 404 -14.57 -1.14 -23.87
C ASP A 404 -13.23 -0.60 -23.38
N ASN A 405 -12.15 -1.38 -23.56
CA ASN A 405 -10.79 -0.98 -23.24
C ASN A 405 -9.88 -0.94 -24.49
N ARG A 406 -10.46 -0.76 -25.69
CA ARG A 406 -9.72 -0.89 -26.96
C ARG A 406 -8.57 0.10 -27.05
N TRP A 407 -8.80 1.35 -26.68
CA TRP A 407 -7.79 2.40 -26.70
C TRP A 407 -6.68 2.14 -25.68
N PHE A 408 -7.04 1.72 -24.47
CA PHE A 408 -6.07 1.41 -23.43
C PHE A 408 -5.15 0.26 -23.79
N LEU A 409 -5.66 -0.81 -24.42
CA LEU A 409 -4.81 -1.88 -24.92
C LEU A 409 -3.95 -1.40 -26.09
N SER A 410 -4.53 -0.64 -27.03
CA SER A 410 -3.79 -0.20 -28.23
C SER A 410 -2.61 0.71 -27.89
N ILE A 411 -2.74 1.59 -26.89
CA ILE A 411 -1.66 2.52 -26.52
C ILE A 411 -0.42 1.78 -25.99
N LEU A 412 -0.57 0.57 -25.43
CA LEU A 412 0.57 -0.23 -24.94
C LEU A 412 1.52 -0.66 -26.06
N GLY A 413 1.04 -0.74 -27.30
CA GLY A 413 1.85 -1.07 -28.48
C GLY A 413 2.35 0.13 -29.28
N TRP A 414 2.01 1.36 -28.89
CA TRP A 414 2.20 2.56 -29.71
C TRP A 414 3.66 2.80 -30.11
N TYR A 415 4.60 2.64 -29.17
CA TYR A 415 6.03 2.90 -29.39
C TYR A 415 6.64 2.03 -30.51
N ARG A 416 6.07 0.84 -30.79
CA ARG A 416 6.51 -0.02 -31.90
C ARG A 416 6.27 0.60 -33.28
N HIS A 417 5.37 1.58 -33.34
CA HIS A 417 4.95 2.29 -34.55
C HIS A 417 5.47 3.74 -34.58
N GLN A 418 6.42 4.08 -33.70
CA GLN A 418 7.04 5.39 -33.51
C GLN A 418 8.57 5.32 -33.54
N VAL A 419 9.12 4.30 -34.20
CA VAL A 419 10.56 4.06 -34.26
C VAL A 419 11.27 5.31 -34.81
N PRO A 420 12.20 5.93 -34.05
CA PRO A 420 12.76 7.24 -34.40
C PRO A 420 13.55 7.16 -35.72
N THR A 421 13.47 8.20 -36.55
CA THR A 421 14.20 8.26 -37.82
C THR A 421 15.59 8.87 -37.69
N ARG A 422 15.82 9.69 -36.66
CA ARG A 422 17.15 10.22 -36.32
C ARG A 422 18.03 9.09 -35.78
N SER A 423 19.29 9.06 -36.21
CA SER A 423 20.27 8.07 -35.76
C SER A 423 20.64 8.22 -34.28
N GLY A 424 21.13 7.13 -33.68
CA GLY A 424 21.72 7.13 -32.34
C GLY A 424 20.79 6.66 -31.23
N PHE A 425 19.47 6.55 -31.45
CA PHE A 425 18.54 5.96 -30.48
C PHE A 425 18.66 4.43 -30.43
N TYR A 426 19.82 3.93 -29.97
CA TYR A 426 20.18 2.51 -30.01
C TYR A 426 19.25 1.61 -29.18
N GLY A 427 18.53 2.15 -28.19
CA GLY A 427 17.52 1.39 -27.45
C GLY A 427 16.41 0.84 -28.36
N TYR A 428 16.12 1.54 -29.47
CA TYR A 428 15.13 1.13 -30.47
C TYR A 428 15.66 0.12 -31.49
N ASP A 429 16.94 -0.26 -31.46
CA ASP A 429 17.51 -1.21 -32.42
C ASP A 429 16.88 -2.61 -32.27
N ILE A 430 16.34 -2.95 -31.09
CA ILE A 430 15.55 -4.17 -30.87
C ILE A 430 14.28 -4.21 -31.74
N LEU A 431 13.79 -3.05 -32.18
CA LEU A 431 12.61 -2.90 -33.05
C LEU A 431 12.99 -2.75 -34.53
N ARG A 432 14.26 -2.98 -34.88
CA ARG A 432 14.78 -2.94 -36.24
C ARG A 432 15.25 -4.31 -36.69
N LYS A 433 15.13 -4.54 -38.00
CA LYS A 433 15.78 -5.65 -38.69
C LYS A 433 17.29 -5.37 -38.82
N PRO A 434 18.11 -6.39 -39.16
CA PRO A 434 19.55 -6.19 -39.39
C PRO A 434 19.91 -5.15 -40.48
N ASN A 435 19.01 -4.86 -41.41
CA ASN A 435 19.17 -3.82 -42.43
C ASN A 435 18.79 -2.40 -41.94
N GLY A 436 18.40 -2.24 -40.67
CA GLY A 436 18.01 -0.96 -40.05
C GLY A 436 16.53 -0.58 -40.22
N GLU A 437 15.77 -1.30 -41.05
CA GLU A 437 14.35 -1.03 -41.24
C GLU A 437 13.54 -1.43 -39.99
N PRO A 438 12.47 -0.70 -39.64
CA PRO A 438 11.55 -1.09 -38.58
C PRO A 438 10.96 -2.49 -38.83
N ILE A 439 10.79 -3.27 -37.76
CA ILE A 439 10.13 -4.58 -37.81
C ILE A 439 8.62 -4.42 -38.06
N TYR A 440 8.01 -3.42 -37.43
CA TYR A 440 6.57 -3.17 -37.45
C TYR A 440 6.18 -2.03 -38.41
N PRO A 441 4.93 -1.98 -38.91
CA PRO A 441 4.42 -0.83 -39.66
C PRO A 441 4.61 0.48 -38.88
N GLN A 442 5.00 1.57 -39.53
CA GLN A 442 5.20 2.86 -38.86
C GLN A 442 4.08 3.85 -39.19
N ARG A 443 3.77 4.76 -38.25
CA ARG A 443 2.87 5.89 -38.53
C ARG A 443 3.63 6.99 -39.26
N SER A 444 2.94 7.76 -40.09
CA SER A 444 3.55 8.84 -40.88
C SER A 444 4.03 10.02 -40.03
N PHE A 445 3.48 10.17 -38.83
CA PHE A 445 3.82 11.22 -37.88
C PHE A 445 4.43 10.62 -36.61
N LEU A 446 5.58 11.15 -36.20
CA LEU A 446 6.21 10.83 -34.92
C LEU A 446 5.72 11.81 -33.86
N LEU A 447 4.83 11.34 -33.00
CA LEU A 447 4.19 12.14 -31.95
C LEU A 447 5.17 12.52 -30.84
N ALA A 448 6.01 11.60 -30.39
CA ALA A 448 6.94 11.88 -29.30
C ALA A 448 7.89 13.05 -29.61
N PRO A 449 8.57 13.12 -30.77
CA PRO A 449 9.39 14.28 -31.12
C PRO A 449 8.61 15.60 -31.15
N ALA A 450 7.36 15.61 -31.60
CA ALA A 450 6.54 16.81 -31.64
C ALA A 450 6.20 17.33 -30.23
N ILE A 451 5.80 16.44 -29.31
CA ILE A 451 5.51 16.82 -27.91
C ILE A 451 6.78 17.33 -27.21
N MET A 452 7.90 16.63 -27.40
CA MET A 452 9.18 16.99 -26.76
C MET A 452 9.73 18.32 -27.32
N SER A 453 9.58 18.56 -28.64
CA SER A 453 9.94 19.83 -29.27
C SER A 453 9.07 20.98 -28.76
N ALA A 454 7.76 20.80 -28.62
CA ALA A 454 6.89 21.82 -28.06
C ALA A 454 7.29 22.19 -26.61
N THR A 455 7.51 21.17 -25.77
CA THR A 455 7.87 21.36 -24.36
C THR A 455 9.23 22.03 -24.15
N SER A 456 10.18 21.79 -25.06
CA SER A 456 11.51 22.43 -25.05
C SER A 456 11.55 23.79 -25.79
N GLY A 457 10.41 24.31 -26.27
CA GLY A 457 10.35 25.60 -26.95
C GLY A 457 10.93 25.59 -28.37
N GLY A 458 10.80 24.46 -29.07
CA GLY A 458 11.35 24.22 -30.41
C GLY A 458 12.72 23.51 -30.39
N GLY A 459 13.28 23.23 -29.21
CA GLY A 459 14.53 22.50 -29.06
C GLY A 459 14.40 21.05 -29.53
N THR A 460 15.48 20.50 -30.10
CA THR A 460 15.47 19.11 -30.63
C THR A 460 16.59 18.26 -30.08
N HIS A 461 17.27 18.71 -29.01
CA HIS A 461 18.41 18.01 -28.41
C HIS A 461 19.53 17.83 -29.42
N THR A 462 20.00 18.95 -29.98
CA THR A 462 21.09 19.00 -30.96
C THR A 462 22.45 18.69 -30.34
N GLY A 463 22.60 18.88 -29.03
CA GLY A 463 23.86 18.80 -28.30
C GLY A 463 24.72 20.05 -28.42
N ASN A 464 24.33 21.04 -29.22
CA ASN A 464 25.09 22.28 -29.41
C ASN A 464 24.80 23.27 -28.26
N ILE A 465 25.29 22.92 -27.07
CA ILE A 465 25.11 23.73 -25.86
C ILE A 465 25.97 25.00 -25.90
N THR A 466 25.43 26.08 -25.35
CA THR A 466 26.07 27.41 -25.32
C THR A 466 26.74 27.73 -23.99
N THR A 467 26.56 26.86 -22.99
CA THR A 467 26.96 27.08 -21.60
C THR A 467 27.38 25.78 -20.93
N LYS A 468 27.98 25.85 -19.74
CA LYS A 468 28.38 24.64 -19.00
C LYS A 468 27.15 23.89 -18.49
N LEU A 469 27.06 22.59 -18.75
CA LEU A 469 25.95 21.73 -18.41
C LEU A 469 26.42 20.54 -17.57
N ILE A 470 25.75 20.32 -16.44
CA ILE A 470 25.79 19.04 -15.73
C ILE A 470 24.46 18.33 -15.99
N VAL A 471 24.51 17.07 -16.40
CA VAL A 471 23.36 16.17 -16.43
C VAL A 471 23.46 15.21 -15.26
N MET A 472 22.38 15.08 -14.49
CA MET A 472 22.27 14.14 -13.39
C MET A 472 21.06 13.22 -13.64
N ASP A 473 21.31 11.95 -13.84
CA ASP A 473 20.26 10.95 -14.04
C ASP A 473 20.29 9.90 -12.93
N VAL A 474 19.27 9.06 -12.84
CA VAL A 474 19.14 8.06 -11.76
C VAL A 474 18.79 6.67 -12.28
N LEU A 475 19.40 5.64 -11.68
CA LEU A 475 19.34 4.27 -12.20
C LEU A 475 18.03 3.53 -11.89
N ARG A 476 17.13 4.08 -11.07
CA ARG A 476 15.78 3.52 -10.84
C ARG A 476 14.69 4.35 -11.51
N ASP A 477 15.07 5.22 -12.45
CA ASP A 477 14.11 5.94 -13.26
C ASP A 477 13.43 5.01 -14.26
N PHE A 478 12.10 5.00 -14.21
CA PHE A 478 11.23 4.27 -15.13
C PHE A 478 10.47 5.21 -16.08
N ASP A 479 10.46 6.52 -15.87
CA ASP A 479 9.74 7.52 -16.66
C ASP A 479 10.64 8.24 -17.67
N ALA A 480 11.91 8.46 -17.33
CA ALA A 480 12.99 8.85 -18.25
C ALA A 480 14.11 7.82 -18.14
N PHE A 481 14.26 6.96 -19.16
CA PHE A 481 15.18 5.83 -19.05
C PHE A 481 16.64 6.29 -18.96
N PRO A 482 17.48 5.68 -18.09
CA PRO A 482 18.83 6.20 -17.81
C PRO A 482 19.74 6.37 -19.03
N TRP A 483 19.54 5.56 -20.07
CA TRP A 483 20.32 5.65 -21.31
C TRP A 483 20.03 6.93 -22.11
N HIS A 484 18.91 7.62 -21.84
CA HIS A 484 18.58 8.91 -22.45
C HIS A 484 19.66 9.97 -22.21
N ALA A 485 20.22 10.02 -21.01
CA ALA A 485 21.33 10.92 -20.70
C ALA A 485 22.62 10.55 -21.45
N ASP A 486 22.90 9.25 -21.63
CA ASP A 486 24.02 8.80 -22.48
C ASP A 486 23.81 9.20 -23.95
N TRP A 487 22.59 9.00 -24.46
CA TRP A 487 22.23 9.43 -25.82
C TRP A 487 22.48 10.92 -26.02
N TYR A 488 22.05 11.76 -25.07
CA TYR A 488 22.25 13.20 -25.16
C TYR A 488 23.72 13.61 -25.01
N LYS A 489 24.49 12.97 -24.12
CA LYS A 489 25.95 13.13 -24.07
C LYS A 489 26.59 12.87 -25.43
N ASN A 490 26.16 11.83 -26.14
CA ASN A 490 26.66 11.53 -27.48
C ASN A 490 26.28 12.61 -28.50
N GLN A 491 25.11 13.24 -28.37
CA GLN A 491 24.76 14.42 -29.19
C GLN A 491 25.69 15.60 -28.89
N VAL A 492 25.98 15.87 -27.62
CA VAL A 492 26.91 16.94 -27.21
C VAL A 492 28.31 16.67 -27.73
N GLN A 493 28.79 15.42 -27.62
CA GLN A 493 30.10 15.02 -28.14
C GLN A 493 30.18 15.19 -29.66
N ALA A 494 29.12 14.84 -30.39
CA ALA A 494 29.05 15.01 -31.84
C ALA A 494 29.03 16.49 -32.25
N ALA A 495 28.32 17.34 -31.51
CA ALA A 495 28.19 18.76 -31.82
C ALA A 495 29.44 19.58 -31.44
N LEU A 496 30.08 19.27 -30.31
CA LEU A 496 31.16 20.09 -29.76
C LEU A 496 32.58 19.54 -29.99
N GLY A 497 32.72 18.25 -30.31
CA GLY A 497 34.03 17.60 -30.42
C GLY A 497 34.81 17.69 -29.11
N ASP A 498 36.08 18.06 -29.19
CA ASP A 498 36.98 18.17 -28.03
C ASP A 498 36.50 19.18 -26.97
N ARG A 499 35.67 20.16 -27.35
CA ARG A 499 35.11 21.14 -26.39
C ARG A 499 34.08 20.53 -25.44
N ALA A 500 33.55 19.34 -25.74
CA ALA A 500 32.55 18.70 -24.89
C ALA A 500 33.06 18.45 -23.47
N THR A 501 34.34 18.08 -23.30
CA THR A 501 34.93 17.82 -21.98
C THR A 501 35.10 19.06 -21.12
N ASP A 502 35.00 20.26 -21.68
CA ASP A 502 35.10 21.52 -20.92
C ASP A 502 33.73 22.16 -20.65
N GLN A 503 32.66 21.56 -21.20
CA GLN A 503 31.31 22.10 -21.12
C GLN A 503 30.26 21.12 -20.59
N TYR A 504 30.53 19.81 -20.58
CA TYR A 504 29.54 18.80 -20.22
C TYR A 504 30.05 17.79 -19.19
N ARG A 505 29.19 17.42 -18.23
CA ARG A 505 29.41 16.28 -17.30
C ARG A 505 28.12 15.49 -17.15
N LEU A 506 28.25 14.16 -17.04
CA LEU A 506 27.13 13.25 -16.75
C LEU A 506 27.41 12.49 -15.45
N TYR A 507 26.43 12.50 -14.55
CA TYR A 507 26.44 11.74 -13.30
C TYR A 507 25.21 10.85 -13.21
N PHE A 508 25.41 9.63 -12.71
CA PHE A 508 24.32 8.73 -12.34
C PHE A 508 24.24 8.59 -10.83
N GLY A 509 23.04 8.76 -10.28
CA GLY A 509 22.68 8.39 -8.91
C GLY A 509 22.00 7.01 -8.89
N ASP A 510 22.35 6.18 -7.92
CA ASP A 510 21.74 4.87 -7.70
C ASP A 510 20.66 4.95 -6.60
N ASN A 511 19.77 3.96 -6.57
CA ASN A 511 18.68 3.84 -5.61
C ASN A 511 17.74 5.07 -5.52
N ALA A 512 17.55 5.82 -6.62
CA ALA A 512 16.59 6.93 -6.70
C ALA A 512 15.69 6.75 -7.93
N ASP A 513 14.40 7.04 -7.79
CA ASP A 513 13.40 6.95 -8.85
C ASP A 513 13.21 8.30 -9.58
N HIS A 514 12.18 8.37 -10.44
CA HIS A 514 11.87 9.56 -11.23
C HIS A 514 11.59 10.84 -10.41
N TYR A 515 11.24 10.72 -9.14
CA TYR A 515 10.74 11.86 -8.35
C TYR A 515 11.85 12.46 -7.50
N ILE A 516 12.38 13.61 -7.92
CA ILE A 516 13.38 14.40 -7.18
C ILE A 516 12.67 15.22 -6.09
N SER A 517 12.18 14.53 -5.07
CA SER A 517 11.50 15.11 -3.92
C SER A 517 11.76 14.28 -2.66
N GLU A 518 11.29 14.78 -1.51
CA GLU A 518 11.36 14.03 -0.27
C GLU A 518 10.74 12.62 -0.42
N VAL A 519 11.51 11.60 -0.05
CA VAL A 519 11.08 10.20 -0.06
C VAL A 519 10.72 9.77 1.35
N THR A 520 9.46 9.41 1.57
CA THR A 520 8.91 8.99 2.87
C THR A 520 8.64 7.49 2.93
N ALA A 521 8.41 6.96 4.13
CA ALA A 521 8.04 5.56 4.30
C ALA A 521 6.69 5.26 3.63
N PRO A 522 6.52 4.09 2.98
CA PRO A 522 7.47 2.98 2.90
C PRO A 522 8.47 3.07 1.73
N ASP A 523 8.38 4.08 0.87
CA ASP A 523 9.28 4.23 -0.30
C ASP A 523 10.74 4.44 0.10
N SER A 524 11.00 5.13 1.21
CA SER A 524 12.35 5.32 1.76
C SER A 524 13.05 4.02 2.16
N ALA A 525 12.32 2.91 2.31
CA ALA A 525 12.90 1.59 2.56
C ALA A 525 13.80 1.10 1.42
N ARG A 526 13.61 1.65 0.20
CA ARG A 526 14.30 1.22 -1.01
C ARG A 526 14.79 2.34 -1.92
N LEU A 527 14.29 3.56 -1.72
CA LEU A 527 14.68 4.73 -2.47
C LEU A 527 15.34 5.79 -1.59
N ILE A 528 16.29 6.52 -2.17
CA ILE A 528 16.87 7.73 -1.60
C ILE A 528 16.28 8.97 -2.28
N ASP A 529 16.26 10.06 -1.52
CA ASP A 529 15.97 11.39 -2.04
C ASP A 529 17.17 11.91 -2.84
N ALA A 530 16.95 12.13 -4.13
CA ALA A 530 17.96 12.61 -5.09
C ALA A 530 18.13 14.13 -5.12
N ALA A 531 17.29 14.92 -4.42
CA ALA A 531 17.38 16.38 -4.42
C ALA A 531 18.75 16.86 -3.95
N GLY A 532 19.31 16.22 -2.92
CA GLY A 532 20.64 16.55 -2.43
C GLY A 532 21.78 16.33 -3.44
N LEU A 533 21.64 15.38 -4.38
CA LEU A 533 22.61 15.20 -5.47
C LEU A 533 22.50 16.36 -6.48
N ALA A 534 21.27 16.70 -6.87
CA ALA A 534 21.00 17.82 -7.76
C ALA A 534 21.50 19.15 -7.22
N GLU A 535 21.22 19.45 -5.96
CA GLU A 535 21.66 20.66 -5.27
C GLU A 535 23.18 20.80 -5.22
N GLN A 536 23.88 19.69 -4.98
CA GLN A 536 25.34 19.68 -5.04
C GLN A 536 25.83 19.97 -6.46
N HIS A 537 25.18 19.45 -7.50
CA HIS A 537 25.53 19.77 -8.88
C HIS A 537 25.23 21.22 -9.28
N VAL A 538 24.16 21.83 -8.75
CA VAL A 538 23.89 23.26 -8.93
C VAL A 538 25.02 24.10 -8.30
N ARG A 539 25.49 23.71 -7.12
CA ARG A 539 26.68 24.34 -6.49
C ARG A 539 27.95 24.10 -7.31
N ASP A 540 28.17 22.88 -7.80
CA ASP A 540 29.36 22.50 -8.56
C ASP A 540 29.44 23.26 -9.91
N VAL A 541 28.34 23.34 -10.67
CA VAL A 541 28.32 24.12 -11.93
C VAL A 541 28.57 25.59 -11.66
N SER A 542 28.07 26.13 -10.53
CA SER A 542 28.34 27.52 -10.16
C SER A 542 29.81 27.79 -9.86
N ALA A 543 30.47 26.88 -9.13
CA ALA A 543 31.90 26.98 -8.87
C ALA A 543 32.75 26.82 -10.15
N TRP A 544 32.32 25.94 -11.05
CA TRP A 544 32.99 25.70 -12.33
C TRP A 544 32.91 26.89 -13.28
N VAL A 545 31.79 27.59 -13.27
CA VAL A 545 31.58 28.80 -14.09
C VAL A 545 32.30 30.00 -13.50
N GLU A 546 32.17 30.24 -12.20
CA GLU A 546 32.64 31.48 -11.57
C GLU A 546 34.13 31.47 -11.23
N LYS A 547 34.67 30.28 -10.89
CA LYS A 547 36.01 30.15 -10.31
C LYS A 547 36.90 29.18 -11.09
N GLY A 548 36.39 28.55 -12.14
CA GLY A 548 37.10 27.49 -12.87
C GLY A 548 37.35 26.23 -12.02
N THR A 549 36.66 26.06 -10.90
CA THR A 549 36.77 24.85 -10.07
C THR A 549 36.00 23.72 -10.74
N GLU A 550 36.70 22.77 -11.34
CA GLU A 550 36.05 21.66 -12.01
C GLU A 550 35.17 20.85 -11.05
N PRO A 551 33.98 20.40 -11.51
CA PRO A 551 33.17 19.46 -10.75
C PRO A 551 33.92 18.11 -10.66
N PRO A 552 33.56 17.24 -9.69
CA PRO A 552 34.15 15.92 -9.58
C PRO A 552 34.11 15.13 -10.87
N ILE A 553 35.02 14.19 -11.05
CA ILE A 553 35.06 13.40 -12.29
C ILE A 553 33.71 12.71 -12.51
N ALA A 554 33.18 12.82 -13.74
CA ALA A 554 31.93 12.22 -14.17
C ALA A 554 31.84 10.72 -13.80
N THR A 555 30.62 10.24 -13.57
CA THR A 555 30.38 8.84 -13.23
C THR A 555 30.93 7.95 -14.35
N ARG A 556 31.66 6.89 -13.99
CA ARG A 556 32.03 5.84 -14.93
C ARG A 556 30.86 4.86 -15.04
N TYR A 557 30.45 4.54 -16.25
CA TYR A 557 29.34 3.62 -16.52
C TYR A 557 29.57 2.86 -17.83
N SER A 558 28.79 1.81 -18.04
CA SER A 558 28.63 1.11 -19.31
C SER A 558 27.17 1.10 -19.73
N VAL A 559 26.92 1.00 -21.05
CA VAL A 559 25.58 0.76 -21.58
C VAL A 559 25.60 -0.53 -22.38
N GLU A 560 24.82 -1.51 -21.97
CA GLU A 560 24.70 -2.80 -22.64
C GLU A 560 23.22 -3.17 -22.79
N LYS A 561 22.74 -3.29 -24.03
CA LYS A 561 21.33 -3.65 -24.33
C LYS A 561 20.32 -2.81 -23.54
N GLY A 562 20.49 -1.48 -23.56
CA GLY A 562 19.61 -0.54 -22.85
C GLY A 562 19.81 -0.45 -21.32
N GLN A 563 20.68 -1.28 -20.74
CA GLN A 563 20.98 -1.28 -19.31
C GLN A 563 22.19 -0.37 -19.02
N VAL A 564 22.08 0.49 -18.01
CA VAL A 564 23.16 1.39 -17.57
C VAL A 564 23.75 0.84 -16.28
N GLY A 565 24.96 0.28 -16.38
CA GLY A 565 25.68 -0.28 -15.24
C GLY A 565 26.72 0.70 -14.69
N VAL A 566 26.85 0.77 -13.37
CA VAL A 566 27.92 1.54 -12.69
C VAL A 566 28.81 0.61 -11.85
N PRO A 567 30.11 0.91 -11.69
CA PRO A 567 31.00 0.13 -10.85
C PRO A 567 30.55 0.04 -9.39
N ASN A 568 30.92 -1.04 -8.71
CA ASN A 568 30.53 -1.28 -7.32
C ASN A 568 31.38 -0.51 -6.29
N SER A 569 32.62 -0.12 -6.59
CA SER A 569 33.47 0.67 -5.68
C SER A 569 33.34 2.17 -5.96
N ALA A 570 33.45 3.00 -4.94
CA ALA A 570 33.30 4.46 -5.09
C ALA A 570 34.44 5.08 -5.91
N SER A 571 35.65 4.52 -5.80
CA SER A 571 36.83 5.00 -6.54
C SER A 571 36.72 4.74 -8.04
N GLU A 572 36.17 3.59 -8.45
CA GLU A 572 35.92 3.27 -9.86
C GLU A 572 34.67 3.94 -10.40
N ARG A 573 33.59 4.01 -9.58
CA ARG A 573 32.31 4.64 -9.94
C ARG A 573 32.47 6.14 -10.19
N ARG A 574 33.34 6.81 -9.41
CA ARG A 574 33.52 8.28 -9.44
C ARG A 574 32.17 8.97 -9.12
N GLY A 575 31.94 10.17 -9.66
CA GLY A 575 30.78 10.98 -9.30
C GLY A 575 30.81 11.43 -7.85
N ILE A 576 29.65 11.79 -7.29
CA ILE A 576 29.54 12.36 -5.93
C ILE A 576 28.79 11.46 -4.94
N GLN A 577 28.19 10.37 -5.42
CA GLN A 577 27.36 9.51 -4.59
C GLN A 577 28.24 8.51 -3.81
N PRO A 578 28.07 8.38 -2.48
CA PRO A 578 28.74 7.31 -1.74
C PRO A 578 28.25 5.93 -2.18
N VAL A 579 29.07 4.91 -1.95
CA VAL A 579 28.71 3.49 -2.09
C VAL A 579 28.55 2.89 -0.71
N ILE A 580 27.59 1.98 -0.57
CA ILE A 580 27.40 1.18 0.63
C ILE A 580 27.13 -0.28 0.25
N ASP A 581 27.79 -1.21 0.95
CA ASP A 581 27.61 -2.65 0.84
C ASP A 581 27.24 -3.22 2.21
N LEU A 582 25.97 -3.57 2.37
CA LEU A 582 25.40 -4.18 3.56
C LEU A 582 25.45 -5.71 3.45
N THR A 583 26.15 -6.35 4.37
CA THR A 583 26.29 -7.81 4.43
C THR A 583 26.16 -8.35 5.84
N THR A 584 25.93 -9.66 5.94
CA THR A 584 26.09 -10.42 7.17
C THR A 584 26.91 -11.66 6.87
N LYS A 585 28.05 -11.82 7.55
CA LYS A 585 29.05 -12.87 7.26
C LYS A 585 29.43 -12.96 5.76
N GLY A 586 29.45 -11.81 5.07
CA GLY A 586 29.77 -11.74 3.63
C GLY A 586 28.63 -12.11 2.68
N ALA A 587 27.41 -12.38 3.18
CA ALA A 587 26.25 -12.72 2.36
C ALA A 587 25.20 -11.59 2.36
N LYS A 588 24.40 -11.54 1.29
CA LYS A 588 23.21 -10.68 1.11
C LYS A 588 21.91 -11.30 1.62
N ARG A 589 22.00 -12.50 2.19
CA ARG A 589 20.87 -13.22 2.79
C ARG A 589 21.32 -14.01 4.01
N VAL A 590 20.49 -14.03 5.05
CA VAL A 590 20.69 -14.93 6.20
C VAL A 590 19.39 -15.41 6.79
N GLU A 591 19.38 -16.66 7.23
CA GLU A 591 18.27 -17.26 7.97
C GLU A 591 18.69 -17.54 9.42
N VAL A 592 17.94 -17.02 10.39
CA VAL A 592 18.32 -17.08 11.81
C VAL A 592 17.11 -17.41 12.69
N LYS A 593 17.34 -18.14 13.79
CA LYS A 593 16.30 -18.49 14.76
C LYS A 593 15.78 -17.24 15.51
N LEU A 594 14.54 -17.31 15.97
CA LEU A 594 13.91 -16.26 16.79
C LEU A 594 14.81 -15.78 17.95
N GLY A 595 14.93 -14.47 18.15
CA GLY A 595 15.69 -13.86 19.25
C GLY A 595 17.23 -13.93 19.15
N ARG A 596 17.79 -14.65 18.18
CA ARG A 596 19.25 -14.67 17.97
C ARG A 596 19.72 -13.38 17.29
N ALA A 597 20.79 -12.81 17.83
CA ALA A 597 21.41 -11.62 17.25
C ALA A 597 22.07 -11.94 15.90
N VAL A 598 21.91 -11.00 14.97
CA VAL A 598 22.53 -10.99 13.65
C VAL A 598 23.58 -9.88 13.64
N ASP A 599 24.79 -10.22 13.21
CA ASP A 599 25.86 -9.25 13.00
C ASP A 599 25.75 -8.66 11.60
N PHE A 600 25.41 -7.39 11.50
CA PHE A 600 25.37 -6.63 10.25
C PHE A 600 26.66 -5.84 10.08
N LYS A 601 27.15 -5.76 8.84
CA LYS A 601 28.30 -4.97 8.43
C LYS A 601 27.91 -4.12 7.24
N ALA A 602 28.01 -2.80 7.37
CA ALA A 602 27.96 -1.86 6.26
C ALA A 602 29.38 -1.42 5.92
N HIS A 603 29.87 -1.80 4.74
CA HIS A 603 31.09 -1.25 4.16
C HIS A 603 30.71 -0.01 3.34
N ILE A 604 31.26 1.15 3.68
CA ILE A 604 30.90 2.43 3.07
C ILE A 604 32.14 3.03 2.44
N GLU A 605 32.02 3.49 1.20
CA GLU A 605 33.07 4.22 0.48
C GLU A 605 32.54 5.56 -0.05
N VAL A 606 33.38 6.60 0.00
CA VAL A 606 33.09 7.94 -0.55
C VAL A 606 34.02 8.17 -1.73
N PRO A 607 33.51 8.60 -2.91
CA PRO A 607 34.38 8.91 -4.03
C PRO A 607 35.46 9.92 -3.63
N PRO A 608 36.73 9.75 -4.08
CA PRO A 608 37.82 10.61 -3.65
C PRO A 608 37.51 12.10 -3.83
N ASN A 609 37.79 12.92 -2.81
CA ASN A 609 37.61 14.38 -2.82
C ASN A 609 36.17 14.87 -3.02
N THR A 610 35.15 14.05 -2.71
CA THR A 610 33.74 14.44 -2.91
C THR A 610 32.96 14.75 -1.65
N GLY A 611 33.52 14.49 -0.47
CA GLY A 611 32.94 14.94 0.78
C GLY A 611 33.33 14.10 1.99
N LYS A 612 32.57 14.27 3.08
CA LYS A 612 32.71 13.53 4.33
C LYS A 612 31.38 12.91 4.74
N ILE A 613 31.43 11.72 5.34
CA ILE A 613 30.26 11.05 5.89
C ILE A 613 29.75 11.84 7.10
N VAL A 614 28.45 12.19 7.08
CA VAL A 614 27.78 12.96 8.15
C VAL A 614 26.70 12.16 8.89
N ALA A 615 26.21 11.09 8.28
CA ALA A 615 25.28 10.16 8.91
C ALA A 615 25.41 8.74 8.35
N VAL A 616 25.27 7.77 9.25
CA VAL A 616 25.01 6.36 8.92
C VAL A 616 23.76 5.97 9.72
N GLU A 617 22.74 5.51 9.00
CA GLU A 617 21.42 5.23 9.56
C GLU A 617 20.98 3.81 9.18
N TRP A 618 20.19 3.19 10.04
CA TRP A 618 19.82 1.78 9.92
C TRP A 618 18.30 1.61 10.04
N ASP A 619 17.74 0.78 9.18
CA ASP A 619 16.37 0.28 9.26
C ASP A 619 16.43 -1.24 9.23
N PHE A 620 16.33 -1.88 10.39
CA PHE A 620 16.43 -3.34 10.46
C PHE A 620 15.17 -4.04 9.97
N GLU A 621 14.02 -3.36 9.97
CA GLU A 621 12.73 -3.97 9.63
C GLU A 621 12.39 -3.82 8.14
N GLY A 622 12.98 -2.85 7.45
CA GLY A 622 12.71 -2.56 6.04
C GLY A 622 11.41 -1.78 5.85
N THR A 623 11.07 -0.92 6.81
CA THR A 623 9.83 -0.12 6.81
C THR A 623 10.01 1.29 6.24
N GLY A 624 11.26 1.71 6.01
CA GLY A 624 11.63 3.07 5.61
C GLY A 624 11.92 4.01 6.77
N ASN A 625 11.86 3.51 8.02
CA ASN A 625 12.13 4.28 9.23
C ASN A 625 13.58 4.06 9.69
N TYR A 626 14.43 5.03 9.41
CA TYR A 626 15.87 4.96 9.71
C TYR A 626 16.21 5.53 11.08
N VAL A 627 17.14 4.87 11.76
CA VAL A 627 17.71 5.34 13.03
C VAL A 627 19.20 5.61 12.87
N LYS A 628 19.63 6.84 13.18
CA LYS A 628 21.04 7.23 13.17
C LYS A 628 21.84 6.40 14.19
N ARG A 629 23.01 5.91 13.78
CA ARG A 629 23.96 5.20 14.65
C ARG A 629 25.31 5.90 14.65
N ALA A 630 26.05 5.73 15.74
CA ALA A 630 27.42 6.20 15.84
C ALA A 630 28.30 5.44 14.83
N PHE A 631 29.24 6.15 14.22
CA PHE A 631 30.23 5.61 13.30
C PHE A 631 31.58 6.28 13.61
N GLY A 632 32.69 5.64 13.23
CA GLY A 632 34.03 6.21 13.42
C GLY A 632 34.26 7.47 12.57
N THR A 633 35.24 8.30 12.94
CA THR A 633 35.52 9.55 12.23
C THR A 633 36.42 9.36 10.99
N GLY A 634 36.11 10.10 9.92
CA GLY A 634 37.12 10.69 9.02
C GLY A 634 37.86 9.79 8.04
N ARG A 635 37.21 8.84 7.36
CA ARG A 635 37.86 8.06 6.29
C ARG A 635 37.04 8.02 5.00
N GLN A 636 37.73 7.95 3.86
CA GLN A 636 37.12 7.71 2.54
C GLN A 636 36.47 6.32 2.45
N ALA A 637 36.81 5.39 3.35
CA ALA A 637 36.14 4.12 3.51
C ALA A 637 36.02 3.73 5.00
N ILE A 638 34.87 3.22 5.43
CA ILE A 638 34.62 2.76 6.80
C ILE A 638 33.80 1.47 6.83
N ASP A 639 34.07 0.65 7.85
CA ASP A 639 33.23 -0.49 8.22
C ASP A 639 32.42 -0.15 9.47
N VAL A 640 31.09 -0.18 9.37
CA VAL A 640 30.19 0.00 10.51
C VAL A 640 29.50 -1.32 10.83
N LYS A 641 29.67 -1.80 12.06
CA LYS A 641 29.10 -3.07 12.52
C LYS A 641 28.02 -2.80 13.56
N VAL A 642 26.85 -3.40 13.37
CA VAL A 642 25.72 -3.30 14.30
C VAL A 642 25.12 -4.67 14.51
N LYS A 643 24.72 -4.96 15.75
CA LYS A 643 23.96 -6.18 16.09
C LYS A 643 22.48 -5.83 16.22
N ASN A 644 21.61 -6.67 15.65
CA ASN A 644 20.18 -6.58 15.89
C ASN A 644 19.57 -7.98 16.04
N SER A 645 18.52 -8.09 16.84
CA SER A 645 17.74 -9.33 17.02
C SER A 645 16.28 -9.06 16.70
N TYR A 646 15.64 -10.01 16.03
CA TYR A 646 14.22 -9.92 15.70
C TYR A 646 13.42 -10.81 16.65
N ASN A 647 12.27 -10.31 17.10
CA ASN A 647 11.41 -10.99 18.08
C ASN A 647 10.09 -11.48 17.47
N LYS A 648 9.90 -11.30 16.15
CA LYS A 648 8.71 -11.74 15.42
C LYS A 648 9.14 -12.53 14.19
N ARG A 649 8.50 -13.67 13.93
CA ARG A 649 8.77 -14.45 12.72
C ARG A 649 8.42 -13.61 11.49
N GLY A 650 9.28 -13.62 10.48
CA GLY A 650 9.03 -12.88 9.24
C GLY A 650 10.25 -12.83 8.32
N THR A 651 10.02 -12.29 7.12
CA THR A 651 11.09 -11.83 6.23
C THR A 651 11.24 -10.33 6.43
N TYR A 652 12.47 -9.90 6.67
CA TYR A 652 12.87 -8.52 6.89
C TYR A 652 13.86 -8.11 5.81
N PHE A 653 13.77 -6.86 5.37
CA PHE A 653 14.73 -6.29 4.42
C PHE A 653 15.53 -5.22 5.14
N ALA A 654 16.53 -5.65 5.90
CA ALA A 654 17.38 -4.72 6.63
C ALA A 654 18.09 -3.78 5.64
N SER A 655 18.10 -2.49 5.93
CA SER A 655 18.69 -1.45 5.12
C SER A 655 19.66 -0.61 5.95
N ALA A 656 20.73 -0.17 5.32
CA ALA A 656 21.62 0.85 5.85
C ALA A 656 21.71 1.99 4.83
N ARG A 657 21.68 3.23 5.32
CA ARG A 657 21.77 4.45 4.53
C ARG A 657 22.94 5.29 4.98
N VAL A 658 23.67 5.84 4.02
CA VAL A 658 24.78 6.77 4.25
C VAL A 658 24.45 8.13 3.67
N THR A 659 24.83 9.19 4.37
CA THR A 659 24.76 10.58 3.87
C THR A 659 26.14 11.22 3.91
N VAL A 660 26.52 11.87 2.81
CA VAL A 660 27.76 12.62 2.61
C VAL A 660 27.43 14.07 2.27
N THR A 661 28.20 15.01 2.82
CA THR A 661 28.20 16.42 2.38
C THR A 661 29.61 16.85 2.01
N ARG A 662 29.73 17.80 1.08
CA ARG A 662 31.03 18.25 0.56
C ARG A 662 31.99 18.70 1.65
N ASP A 663 31.51 19.52 2.58
CA ASP A 663 32.34 20.13 3.63
C ASP A 663 32.32 19.34 4.95
N GLY A 664 31.40 18.38 5.07
CA GLY A 664 31.11 17.64 6.31
C GLY A 664 30.19 18.39 7.27
N ASP A 665 29.41 19.35 6.77
CA ASP A 665 28.38 20.03 7.54
C ASP A 665 27.26 19.03 7.89
N VAL A 666 27.03 18.84 9.18
CA VAL A 666 26.04 17.93 9.76
C VAL A 666 24.70 18.61 10.04
N THR A 667 24.62 19.93 9.84
CA THR A 667 23.47 20.77 10.20
C THR A 667 22.65 21.20 8.99
N THR A 668 23.26 21.27 7.80
CA THR A 668 22.56 21.63 6.57
C THR A 668 21.60 20.53 6.11
N PRO A 669 20.37 20.88 5.68
CA PRO A 669 19.45 19.94 5.04
C PRO A 669 19.67 19.83 3.51
N TYR A 670 20.64 20.56 2.96
CA TYR A 670 20.88 20.68 1.52
C TYR A 670 22.15 19.96 1.07
N ALA A 671 22.23 19.68 -0.23
CA ALA A 671 23.36 19.01 -0.88
C ALA A 671 23.74 17.69 -0.19
N LEU A 672 22.72 16.94 0.26
CA LEU A 672 22.86 15.66 0.94
C LEU A 672 23.03 14.54 -0.08
N SER A 673 24.28 14.14 -0.33
CA SER A 673 24.58 13.01 -1.20
C SER A 673 24.32 11.69 -0.46
N ARG A 674 23.24 10.99 -0.83
CA ARG A 674 22.77 9.77 -0.15
C ARG A 674 22.97 8.53 -1.00
N ASN A 675 23.12 7.40 -0.32
CA ASN A 675 22.93 6.08 -0.92
C ASN A 675 22.46 5.10 0.16
N LEU A 676 21.86 3.99 -0.23
CA LEU A 676 21.44 2.90 0.65
C LEU A 676 21.80 1.55 0.05
N ASP A 677 21.81 0.52 0.89
CA ASP A 677 21.87 -0.87 0.44
C ASP A 677 21.09 -1.77 1.40
N ARG A 678 20.59 -2.88 0.87
CA ARG A 678 19.59 -3.73 1.50
C ARG A 678 20.03 -5.19 1.54
N LEU A 679 19.58 -5.89 2.57
CA LEU A 679 19.89 -7.29 2.82
C LEU A 679 18.62 -8.05 3.21
N GLY A 680 18.39 -9.20 2.55
CA GLY A 680 17.29 -10.10 2.89
C GLY A 680 17.57 -10.88 4.17
N HIS A 681 16.69 -10.80 5.17
CA HIS A 681 16.81 -11.54 6.41
C HIS A 681 15.54 -12.36 6.65
N ARG A 682 15.65 -13.68 6.79
CA ARG A 682 14.51 -14.54 7.13
C ARG A 682 14.63 -15.04 8.55
N GLN A 683 13.68 -14.68 9.39
CA GLN A 683 13.60 -15.22 10.73
C GLN A 683 12.81 -16.53 10.73
N MET A 684 13.50 -17.63 11.01
CA MET A 684 12.91 -18.96 11.09
C MET A 684 12.32 -19.21 12.49
N GLY A 685 11.03 -19.54 12.53
CA GLY A 685 10.44 -20.27 13.64
C GLY A 685 10.74 -21.78 13.52
N ALA A 686 10.36 -22.57 14.51
CA ALA A 686 10.32 -24.03 14.35
C ALA A 686 9.51 -24.41 13.08
N ASP A 687 9.90 -25.53 12.46
CA ASP A 687 9.35 -26.10 11.22
C ASP A 687 7.86 -25.74 11.01
N PRO A 688 7.43 -25.21 9.84
CA PRO A 688 6.02 -24.90 9.59
C PRO A 688 5.06 -26.03 9.98
N LEU A 689 5.47 -27.29 9.87
CA LEU A 689 4.69 -28.43 10.37
C LEU A 689 4.48 -28.37 11.90
N MET A 690 5.54 -28.10 12.67
CA MET A 690 5.47 -27.96 14.13
C MET A 690 4.77 -26.68 14.59
N SER A 691 4.90 -25.58 13.85
CA SER A 691 4.18 -24.32 14.11
C SER A 691 2.69 -24.46 13.82
N MET A 692 2.31 -25.14 12.75
CA MET A 692 0.91 -25.39 12.39
C MET A 692 0.29 -26.40 13.37
N LEU A 693 1.01 -27.45 13.76
CA LEU A 693 0.58 -28.39 14.80
C LEU A 693 0.43 -27.71 16.17
N THR A 694 1.36 -26.83 16.58
CA THR A 694 1.26 -26.13 17.88
C THR A 694 0.20 -25.03 17.89
N THR A 695 0.05 -24.28 16.79
CA THR A 695 -0.96 -23.22 16.70
C THR A 695 -2.35 -23.83 16.58
N SER A 696 -2.59 -24.76 15.65
CA SER A 696 -3.88 -25.45 15.58
C SER A 696 -4.20 -26.21 16.86
N PHE A 697 -3.22 -26.84 17.52
CA PHE A 697 -3.45 -27.49 18.80
C PHE A 697 -3.80 -26.49 19.92
N ILE A 698 -3.06 -25.39 20.08
CA ILE A 698 -3.35 -24.38 21.12
C ILE A 698 -4.73 -23.73 20.86
N TYR A 699 -5.06 -23.45 19.61
CA TYR A 699 -6.33 -22.81 19.26
C TYR A 699 -7.52 -23.77 19.41
N SER A 700 -7.40 -25.03 18.96
CA SER A 700 -8.40 -26.07 19.23
C SER A 700 -8.53 -26.34 20.73
N PHE A 701 -7.42 -26.31 21.47
CA PHE A 701 -7.43 -26.51 22.91
C PHE A 701 -8.15 -25.37 23.65
N ILE A 702 -7.83 -24.10 23.34
CA ILE A 702 -8.41 -22.94 24.02
C ILE A 702 -9.87 -22.72 23.64
N PHE A 703 -10.23 -22.82 22.36
CA PHE A 703 -11.55 -22.40 21.87
C PHE A 703 -12.52 -23.56 21.64
N TRP A 704 -12.06 -24.80 21.70
CA TRP A 704 -12.89 -26.00 21.56
C TRP A 704 -12.83 -26.88 22.80
N SER A 705 -11.63 -27.26 23.25
CA SER A 705 -11.46 -28.19 24.37
C SER A 705 -11.76 -27.58 25.74
N LEU A 706 -11.27 -26.37 26.05
CA LEU A 706 -11.52 -25.74 27.36
C LEU A 706 -13.01 -25.44 27.61
N PRO A 707 -13.78 -24.86 26.66
CA PRO A 707 -15.22 -24.70 26.83
C PRO A 707 -15.92 -26.05 26.97
N SER A 708 -15.56 -27.04 26.15
CA SER A 708 -16.15 -28.39 26.24
C SER A 708 -15.84 -29.08 27.58
N LEU A 709 -14.63 -28.90 28.12
CA LEU A 709 -14.24 -29.38 29.45
C LEU A 709 -15.06 -28.70 30.54
N TYR A 710 -15.22 -27.37 30.47
CA TYR A 710 -16.02 -26.61 31.42
C TYR A 710 -17.50 -27.04 31.40
N PHE A 711 -18.11 -27.16 30.21
CA PHE A 711 -19.48 -27.67 30.07
C PHE A 711 -19.60 -29.14 30.47
N GLY A 712 -18.58 -29.95 30.22
CA GLY A 712 -18.51 -31.34 30.67
C GLY A 712 -18.56 -31.48 32.19
N ILE A 713 -17.81 -30.65 32.93
CA ILE A 713 -17.83 -30.65 34.40
C ILE A 713 -19.21 -30.23 34.93
N ILE A 714 -19.83 -29.21 34.32
CA ILE A 714 -21.18 -28.75 34.71
C ILE A 714 -22.23 -29.83 34.42
N SER A 715 -22.22 -30.41 33.21
CA SER A 715 -23.14 -31.49 32.83
C SER A 715 -22.97 -32.72 33.73
N GLY A 716 -21.74 -33.09 34.06
CA GLY A 716 -21.45 -34.16 35.03
C GLY A 716 -22.03 -33.88 36.42
N THR A 717 -21.98 -32.62 36.88
CA THR A 717 -22.60 -32.22 38.15
C THR A 717 -24.13 -32.39 38.12
N PHE A 718 -24.78 -32.04 37.01
CA PHE A 718 -26.22 -32.26 36.85
C PHE A 718 -26.59 -33.73 36.75
N LEU A 719 -25.78 -34.56 36.08
CA LEU A 719 -26.00 -36.00 36.03
C LEU A 719 -25.90 -36.64 37.42
N ILE A 720 -24.91 -36.23 38.23
CA ILE A 720 -24.78 -36.69 39.62
C ILE A 720 -25.99 -36.23 40.45
N SER A 721 -26.42 -34.97 40.28
CA SER A 721 -27.59 -34.43 40.98
C SER A 721 -28.90 -35.14 40.60
N ASP A 722 -29.14 -35.37 39.30
CA ASP A 722 -30.28 -36.16 38.81
C ASP A 722 -30.32 -37.52 39.49
N THR A 723 -29.19 -38.21 39.42
CA THR A 723 -29.05 -39.55 39.93
C THR A 723 -29.26 -39.62 41.43
N TRP A 724 -28.75 -38.63 42.18
CA TRP A 724 -29.01 -38.52 43.61
C TRP A 724 -30.50 -38.37 43.92
N HIS A 725 -31.20 -37.44 43.26
CA HIS A 725 -32.61 -37.18 43.51
C HIS A 725 -33.49 -38.38 43.13
N ARG A 726 -33.17 -39.09 42.06
CA ARG A 726 -33.86 -40.32 41.63
C ARG A 726 -33.67 -41.47 42.61
N THR A 727 -32.43 -41.70 43.05
CA THR A 727 -32.07 -42.81 43.94
C THR A 727 -32.58 -42.61 45.37
N HIS A 728 -32.63 -41.38 45.87
CA HIS A 728 -33.03 -41.11 47.25
C HIS A 728 -34.52 -40.82 47.41
N LYS A 729 -35.26 -40.64 46.30
CA LYS A 729 -36.70 -40.38 46.36
C LYS A 729 -37.51 -41.43 47.13
N PRO A 730 -37.23 -42.74 47.05
CA PRO A 730 -37.99 -43.77 47.79
C PRO A 730 -37.99 -43.58 49.31
N ILE A 731 -36.93 -42.99 49.88
CA ILE A 731 -36.81 -42.73 51.32
C ILE A 731 -37.09 -41.27 51.70
N HIS A 732 -37.25 -40.40 50.71
CA HIS A 732 -37.42 -38.97 50.92
C HIS A 732 -38.81 -38.65 51.48
N GLY A 733 -38.86 -38.10 52.71
CA GLY A 733 -40.11 -37.82 53.41
C GLY A 733 -40.58 -38.95 54.33
N MET A 734 -39.86 -40.08 54.39
CA MET A 734 -40.12 -41.19 55.32
C MET A 734 -39.72 -40.90 56.79
N GLY A 735 -39.42 -39.63 57.13
CA GLY A 735 -39.47 -39.18 58.53
C GLY A 735 -40.91 -39.16 59.08
N LYS A 736 -41.91 -39.20 58.19
CA LYS A 736 -43.29 -39.55 58.51
C LYS A 736 -43.61 -40.93 57.90
N PRO A 737 -44.37 -41.81 58.59
CA PRO A 737 -44.74 -43.10 58.04
C PRO A 737 -45.50 -43.00 56.70
N ALA A 738 -45.02 -43.70 55.67
CA ALA A 738 -45.60 -43.69 54.32
C ALA A 738 -45.87 -45.12 53.82
N VAL A 739 -46.88 -45.29 52.95
CA VAL A 739 -47.15 -46.58 52.30
C VAL A 739 -46.11 -46.86 51.21
N THR A 740 -45.88 -48.14 50.91
CA THR A 740 -44.83 -48.59 49.98
C THR A 740 -44.96 -48.03 48.57
N LYS A 741 -46.18 -47.88 48.05
CA LYS A 741 -46.44 -47.29 46.72
C LYS A 741 -45.96 -45.84 46.59
N GLU A 742 -45.94 -45.09 47.68
CA GLU A 742 -45.56 -43.68 47.74
C GLU A 742 -44.12 -43.47 48.24
N SER A 743 -43.40 -44.57 48.52
CA SER A 743 -42.06 -44.55 49.12
C SER A 743 -41.16 -45.66 48.56
N LEU A 744 -40.96 -46.76 49.29
CA LEU A 744 -39.98 -47.82 49.02
C LEU A 744 -40.06 -48.43 47.62
N LEU A 745 -41.24 -48.44 46.99
CA LEU A 745 -41.46 -49.01 45.66
C LEU A 745 -41.49 -47.95 44.54
N LEU A 746 -41.15 -46.69 44.82
CA LEU A 746 -40.98 -45.67 43.79
C LEU A 746 -39.79 -46.01 42.89
N ASN A 747 -40.07 -46.38 41.64
CA ASN A 747 -39.02 -46.67 40.66
C ASN A 747 -38.78 -45.48 39.74
N TYR A 748 -37.85 -44.61 40.13
CA TYR A 748 -37.34 -43.56 39.27
C TYR A 748 -36.00 -43.92 38.64
N ILE A 749 -35.42 -45.08 38.90
CA ILE A 749 -34.05 -45.43 38.49
C ILE A 749 -34.05 -46.27 37.21
N SER A 750 -34.94 -47.25 37.13
CA SER A 750 -34.99 -48.20 36.01
C SER A 750 -35.62 -47.65 34.72
N PRO A 751 -36.66 -46.78 34.77
CA PRO A 751 -37.28 -46.25 33.56
C PRO A 751 -36.32 -45.35 32.77
N LEU A 752 -36.60 -45.20 31.46
CA LEU A 752 -35.84 -44.27 30.63
C LEU A 752 -36.01 -42.84 31.14
N PRO A 753 -34.99 -41.96 31.02
CA PRO A 753 -35.05 -40.60 31.57
C PRO A 753 -36.28 -39.80 31.15
N GLN A 754 -36.79 -39.99 29.93
CA GLN A 754 -38.01 -39.32 29.45
C GLN A 754 -39.27 -39.78 30.20
N GLU A 755 -39.37 -41.06 30.54
CA GLU A 755 -40.47 -41.63 31.33
C GLU A 755 -40.40 -41.14 32.78
N VAL A 756 -39.19 -41.03 33.33
CA VAL A 756 -38.93 -40.44 34.65
C VAL A 756 -39.41 -39.00 34.71
N ILE A 757 -39.09 -38.17 33.70
CA ILE A 757 -39.54 -36.77 33.64
C ILE A 757 -41.07 -36.70 33.67
N TYR A 758 -41.74 -37.47 32.81
CA TYR A 758 -43.20 -37.48 32.73
C TYR A 758 -43.83 -37.92 34.05
N THR A 759 -43.38 -39.06 34.60
CA THR A 759 -43.90 -39.63 35.84
C THR A 759 -43.62 -38.74 37.05
N ALA A 760 -42.47 -38.07 37.09
CA ALA A 760 -42.12 -37.14 38.15
C ALA A 760 -42.97 -35.87 38.11
N PHE A 761 -43.29 -35.34 36.92
CA PHE A 761 -44.22 -34.20 36.80
C PHE A 761 -45.64 -34.59 37.22
N SER A 762 -46.15 -35.73 36.77
CA SER A 762 -47.50 -36.18 37.13
C SER A 762 -47.67 -36.41 38.64
N ASN A 763 -46.60 -36.81 39.32
CA ASN A 763 -46.58 -37.04 40.76
C ASN A 763 -46.16 -35.80 41.59
N GLY A 764 -45.94 -34.64 40.95
CA GLY A 764 -45.54 -33.39 41.62
C GLY A 764 -44.10 -33.39 42.16
N TYR A 765 -43.25 -34.29 41.70
CA TYR A 765 -41.85 -34.43 42.12
C TYR A 765 -40.90 -33.62 41.23
N TYR A 766 -41.07 -32.30 41.23
CA TYR A 766 -40.38 -31.39 40.33
C TYR A 766 -38.85 -31.48 40.37
N ARG A 767 -38.24 -31.75 41.54
CA ARG A 767 -36.77 -31.90 41.62
C ARG A 767 -36.24 -33.12 40.84
N VAL A 768 -37.00 -34.22 40.83
CA VAL A 768 -36.66 -35.40 40.04
C VAL A 768 -36.84 -35.07 38.55
N ALA A 769 -37.94 -34.42 38.18
CA ALA A 769 -38.20 -34.02 36.79
C ALA A 769 -37.14 -33.05 36.22
N PHE A 770 -36.85 -31.96 36.93
CA PHE A 770 -35.86 -30.96 36.50
C PHE A 770 -34.43 -31.50 36.53
N GLY A 771 -34.09 -32.35 37.51
CA GLY A 771 -32.81 -33.08 37.52
C GLY A 771 -32.63 -33.92 36.26
N SER A 772 -33.64 -34.72 35.90
CA SER A 772 -33.58 -35.60 34.73
C SER A 772 -33.59 -34.86 33.39
N ILE A 773 -34.20 -33.67 33.31
CA ILE A 773 -34.10 -32.80 32.13
C ILE A 773 -32.67 -32.31 31.94
N LEU A 774 -32.08 -31.74 33.01
CA LEU A 774 -30.75 -31.13 32.92
C LEU A 774 -29.65 -32.17 32.72
N GLY A 775 -29.79 -33.35 33.34
CA GLY A 775 -28.87 -34.48 33.14
C GLY A 775 -28.83 -35.00 31.68
N GLN A 776 -29.81 -34.67 30.85
CA GLN A 776 -29.85 -35.02 29.43
C GLN A 776 -29.30 -33.94 28.48
N THR A 777 -28.95 -32.75 29.00
CA THR A 777 -28.42 -31.67 28.16
C THR A 777 -26.96 -31.95 27.79
N SER A 778 -26.68 -32.06 26.48
CA SER A 778 -25.37 -32.47 25.96
C SER A 778 -24.36 -31.30 25.85
N PRO A 779 -23.06 -31.51 26.17
CA PRO A 779 -22.00 -30.52 25.95
C PRO A 779 -21.71 -30.19 24.48
N LEU A 780 -22.24 -30.98 23.53
CA LEU A 780 -21.88 -30.95 22.10
C LEU A 780 -22.12 -29.59 21.41
N VAL A 781 -22.92 -28.69 22.00
CA VAL A 781 -23.19 -27.36 21.41
C VAL A 781 -22.01 -26.39 21.59
N ALA A 782 -21.09 -26.64 22.54
CA ALA A 782 -20.00 -25.72 22.85
C ALA A 782 -18.93 -25.59 21.74
N GLY A 783 -18.77 -26.61 20.89
CA GLY A 783 -17.82 -26.57 19.76
C GLY A 783 -18.25 -25.66 18.61
N GLY A 784 -19.53 -25.28 18.52
CA GLY A 784 -20.07 -24.48 17.41
C GLY A 784 -20.05 -22.96 17.61
N VAL A 785 -19.39 -22.47 18.67
CA VAL A 785 -19.42 -21.04 19.05
C VAL A 785 -18.49 -20.21 18.18
N PHE A 786 -17.34 -20.75 17.83
CA PHE A 786 -16.31 -20.04 17.07
C PHE A 786 -16.18 -20.68 15.70
N ILE A 787 -16.37 -19.87 14.65
CA ILE A 787 -16.20 -20.28 13.26
C ILE A 787 -14.83 -19.75 12.80
N PHE A 788 -14.07 -20.61 12.14
CA PHE A 788 -12.70 -20.34 11.73
C PHE A 788 -12.63 -20.15 10.22
N ASN A 789 -11.93 -19.09 9.79
CA ASN A 789 -11.48 -18.95 8.41
C ASN A 789 -9.96 -19.17 8.36
N GLU A 790 -9.56 -20.32 7.82
CA GLU A 790 -8.15 -20.76 7.77
C GLU A 790 -7.29 -19.93 6.81
N GLU A 791 -7.86 -19.35 5.76
CA GLU A 791 -7.11 -18.53 4.79
C GLU A 791 -6.76 -17.14 5.35
N GLN A 792 -7.63 -16.59 6.20
CA GLN A 792 -7.48 -15.25 6.76
C GLN A 792 -6.99 -15.25 8.22
N MET A 793 -6.86 -16.42 8.85
CA MET A 793 -6.46 -16.57 10.26
C MET A 793 -7.35 -15.78 11.24
N THR A 794 -8.65 -15.64 10.92
CA THR A 794 -9.62 -14.88 11.70
C THR A 794 -10.67 -15.79 12.34
N VAL A 795 -11.06 -15.46 13.58
CA VAL A 795 -12.07 -16.19 14.36
C VAL A 795 -13.23 -15.25 14.65
N TRP A 796 -14.46 -15.68 14.38
CA TRP A 796 -15.66 -14.95 14.77
C TRP A 796 -16.61 -15.82 15.57
N ALA A 797 -17.28 -15.21 16.54
CA ALA A 797 -18.30 -15.85 17.33
C ALA A 797 -19.61 -15.94 16.52
N SER A 798 -20.15 -17.14 16.41
CA SER A 798 -21.52 -17.38 15.94
C SER A 798 -22.48 -16.83 16.99
N TRP A 799 -23.06 -15.67 16.72
CA TRP A 799 -24.05 -15.02 17.59
C TRP A 799 -25.22 -15.94 17.99
N PRO A 800 -25.79 -16.77 17.09
CA PRO A 800 -26.82 -17.75 17.47
C PRO A 800 -26.33 -18.77 18.50
N SER A 801 -25.12 -19.30 18.33
CA SER A 801 -24.51 -20.28 19.23
C SER A 801 -24.18 -19.67 20.60
N ALA A 802 -23.66 -18.44 20.61
CA ALA A 802 -23.36 -17.70 21.83
C ALA A 802 -24.64 -17.39 22.62
N GLY A 803 -25.71 -16.95 21.94
CA GLY A 803 -27.01 -16.68 22.56
C GLY A 803 -27.61 -17.91 23.24
N TYR A 804 -27.55 -19.08 22.58
CA TYR A 804 -27.99 -20.35 23.17
C TYR A 804 -27.22 -20.70 24.45
N ILE A 805 -25.91 -20.51 24.46
CA ILE A 805 -25.06 -20.81 25.62
C ILE A 805 -25.37 -19.88 26.79
N TYR A 806 -25.53 -18.57 26.55
CA TYR A 806 -25.89 -17.65 27.63
C TYR A 806 -27.26 -17.95 28.21
N ALA A 807 -28.23 -18.34 27.37
CA ALA A 807 -29.55 -18.79 27.84
C ALA A 807 -29.46 -20.07 28.69
N MET A 808 -28.64 -21.05 28.28
CA MET A 808 -28.40 -22.27 29.05
C MET A 808 -27.66 -22.02 30.36
N LEU A 809 -26.64 -21.15 30.37
CA LEU A 809 -25.93 -20.77 31.59
C LEU A 809 -26.86 -20.06 32.59
N LEU A 810 -27.71 -19.15 32.11
CA LEU A 810 -28.72 -18.50 32.95
C LEU A 810 -29.70 -19.53 33.53
N LEU A 811 -30.25 -20.41 32.70
CA LEU A 811 -31.15 -21.48 33.13
C LEU A 811 -30.48 -22.38 34.19
N ASN A 812 -29.24 -22.80 33.93
CA ASN A 812 -28.46 -23.65 34.84
C ASN A 812 -28.23 -22.98 36.20
N CYS A 813 -27.82 -21.71 36.22
CA CYS A 813 -27.61 -20.94 37.45
C CYS A 813 -28.88 -20.83 38.29
N PHE A 814 -30.04 -20.61 37.67
CA PHE A 814 -31.33 -20.57 38.40
C PHE A 814 -31.73 -21.96 38.92
N THR A 815 -31.51 -23.03 38.15
CA THR A 815 -31.91 -24.39 38.55
C THR A 815 -31.01 -25.01 39.63
N LEU A 816 -29.75 -24.61 39.73
CA LEU A 816 -28.83 -25.09 40.78
C LEU A 816 -29.31 -24.71 42.19
N LEU A 817 -29.93 -23.53 42.35
CA LEU A 817 -30.53 -23.13 43.61
C LEU A 817 -31.74 -24.02 43.98
N PHE A 818 -32.48 -24.49 42.99
CA PHE A 818 -33.65 -25.35 43.16
C PHE A 818 -33.31 -26.83 43.42
N LEU A 819 -32.24 -27.34 42.81
CA LEU A 819 -31.77 -28.73 42.88
C LEU A 819 -30.78 -29.00 44.03
N ARG A 820 -30.57 -28.03 44.91
CA ARG A 820 -29.70 -28.16 46.08
C ARG A 820 -30.06 -29.41 46.91
N LEU A 821 -29.05 -30.20 47.23
CA LEU A 821 -29.18 -31.42 48.03
C LEU A 821 -29.71 -31.07 49.42
N ASN A 822 -30.80 -31.72 49.83
CA ASN A 822 -31.32 -31.61 51.20
C ASN A 822 -30.77 -32.77 52.03
N LEU A 823 -29.85 -32.48 52.95
CA LEU A 823 -29.08 -33.48 53.71
C LEU A 823 -29.84 -34.08 54.91
N THR A 824 -31.13 -33.81 55.04
CA THR A 824 -31.94 -34.24 56.20
C THR A 824 -32.08 -35.76 56.35
N TYR A 825 -31.75 -36.55 55.31
CA TYR A 825 -31.81 -38.01 55.31
C TYR A 825 -30.50 -38.62 54.81
N PRO A 826 -29.47 -38.75 55.67
CA PRO A 826 -28.17 -39.25 55.26
C PRO A 826 -28.21 -40.78 55.12
N CYS A 827 -28.49 -41.27 53.91
CA CYS A 827 -28.38 -42.70 53.59
C CYS A 827 -26.91 -43.17 53.49
N GLY A 828 -25.98 -42.22 53.31
CA GLY A 828 -24.54 -42.48 53.20
C GLY A 828 -24.10 -43.18 51.91
N ARG A 829 -25.05 -43.67 51.10
CA ARG A 829 -24.82 -44.34 49.80
C ARG A 829 -26.04 -44.21 48.88
N GLY A 830 -25.83 -44.38 47.57
CA GLY A 830 -26.94 -44.43 46.60
C GLY A 830 -27.76 -45.72 46.73
N LEU A 831 -29.07 -45.59 46.58
CA LEU A 831 -30.03 -46.70 46.53
C LEU A 831 -30.35 -46.98 45.06
N TRP A 832 -29.68 -47.94 44.44
CA TRP A 832 -29.78 -48.18 43.00
C TRP A 832 -30.76 -49.29 42.64
N THR A 833 -30.89 -50.24 43.54
CA THR A 833 -31.71 -51.45 43.38
C THR A 833 -32.61 -51.65 44.58
N ILE A 834 -33.62 -52.52 44.43
CA ILE A 834 -34.45 -52.92 45.57
C ILE A 834 -33.64 -53.67 46.64
N LEU A 835 -32.53 -54.34 46.27
CA LEU A 835 -31.60 -54.97 47.22
C LEU A 835 -30.84 -53.93 48.04
N ASP A 836 -30.50 -52.78 47.45
CA ASP A 836 -29.90 -51.68 48.21
C ASP A 836 -30.86 -51.16 49.27
N VAL A 837 -32.12 -51.02 48.91
CA VAL A 837 -33.19 -50.68 49.85
C VAL A 837 -33.30 -51.78 50.91
N ALA A 838 -33.44 -53.05 50.53
CA ALA A 838 -33.55 -54.18 51.47
C ALA A 838 -32.40 -54.31 52.46
N SER A 839 -31.17 -53.91 52.10
CA SER A 839 -30.04 -53.92 53.05
C SER A 839 -30.23 -53.00 54.26
N PHE A 840 -31.08 -51.97 54.13
CA PHE A 840 -31.46 -51.08 55.23
C PHE A 840 -32.55 -51.72 56.14
N CYS A 841 -32.92 -52.97 55.91
CA CYS A 841 -33.70 -53.79 56.84
C CYS A 841 -32.82 -54.68 57.74
N PHE A 842 -31.49 -54.59 57.67
CA PHE A 842 -30.64 -55.46 58.49
C PHE A 842 -30.96 -55.32 59.98
N ASP A 843 -31.23 -56.42 60.68
CA ASP A 843 -31.57 -56.42 62.11
C ASP A 843 -32.90 -55.68 62.40
N SER A 844 -33.72 -55.37 61.38
CA SER A 844 -35.04 -54.73 61.52
C SER A 844 -36.10 -55.71 62.00
N PRO A 845 -36.98 -55.34 62.94
CA PRO A 845 -38.13 -56.17 63.37
C PRO A 845 -39.00 -56.67 62.20
N MET A 846 -39.01 -55.93 61.08
CA MET A 846 -39.70 -56.33 59.86
C MET A 846 -39.24 -57.67 59.27
N VAL A 847 -37.95 -58.02 59.40
CA VAL A 847 -37.37 -59.21 58.75
C VAL A 847 -37.91 -60.51 59.37
N GLN A 848 -38.32 -60.48 60.64
CA GLN A 848 -38.92 -61.64 61.31
C GLN A 848 -40.45 -61.70 61.17
N ASP A 849 -41.10 -60.57 60.92
CA ASP A 849 -42.57 -60.47 60.79
C ASP A 849 -43.07 -60.59 59.34
N THR A 850 -42.18 -60.48 58.34
CA THR A 850 -42.47 -61.06 57.02
C THR A 850 -42.42 -62.56 57.18
N GLY A 851 -43.59 -63.15 57.45
CA GLY A 851 -43.80 -64.57 57.67
C GLY A 851 -42.83 -65.41 56.85
N SER A 852 -41.97 -66.12 57.56
CA SER A 852 -41.02 -67.10 57.06
C SER A 852 -41.76 -68.18 56.27
N ASN A 853 -41.99 -67.91 54.98
CA ASN A 853 -42.34 -68.80 53.88
C ASN A 853 -42.07 -68.05 52.55
N HIS A 854 -40.81 -67.63 52.35
CA HIS A 854 -40.32 -67.32 51.01
C HIS A 854 -40.16 -68.65 50.27
N ASP A 855 -40.91 -68.83 49.18
CA ASP A 855 -40.60 -69.91 48.25
C ASP A 855 -39.31 -69.49 47.52
N PRO A 856 -38.27 -70.35 47.43
CA PRO A 856 -37.07 -70.03 46.67
C PRO A 856 -37.34 -69.75 45.17
N THR A 857 -38.56 -69.97 44.68
CA THR A 857 -39.02 -69.60 43.33
C THR A 857 -39.73 -68.23 43.23
N ASP A 858 -39.98 -67.54 44.34
CA ASP A 858 -40.60 -66.19 44.34
C ASP A 858 -39.66 -65.16 43.66
N ASP A 859 -40.20 -64.42 42.68
CA ASP A 859 -39.49 -63.33 41.99
C ASP A 859 -39.80 -61.93 42.56
N GLU A 860 -39.20 -60.88 41.99
CA GLU A 860 -39.35 -59.51 42.47
C GLU A 860 -40.80 -58.99 42.45
N GLU A 861 -41.63 -59.43 41.49
CA GLU A 861 -43.04 -59.00 41.41
C GLU A 861 -43.88 -59.63 42.52
N HIS A 862 -43.63 -60.90 42.86
CA HIS A 862 -44.31 -61.58 43.96
C HIS A 862 -44.04 -60.89 45.29
N ILE A 863 -42.80 -60.47 45.53
CA ILE A 863 -42.40 -59.76 46.76
C ILE A 863 -43.04 -58.37 46.82
N LYS A 864 -43.03 -57.62 45.72
CA LYS A 864 -43.70 -56.29 45.63
C LYS A 864 -45.20 -56.38 45.90
N ALA A 865 -45.87 -57.37 45.33
CA ALA A 865 -47.31 -57.57 45.51
C ALA A 865 -47.67 -57.85 46.99
N ARG A 866 -46.91 -58.70 47.68
CA ARG A 866 -47.14 -58.99 49.12
C ARG A 866 -46.97 -57.75 49.98
N VAL A 867 -45.88 -57.00 49.78
CA VAL A 867 -45.62 -55.75 50.51
C VAL A 867 -46.68 -54.67 50.24
N LEU A 868 -47.30 -54.66 49.06
CA LEU A 868 -48.42 -53.77 48.75
C LEU A 868 -49.74 -54.23 49.39
N LEU A 869 -49.99 -55.54 49.49
CA LEU A 869 -51.20 -56.13 50.05
C LEU A 869 -51.32 -55.88 51.57
N GLU A 870 -50.21 -55.83 52.29
CA GLU A 870 -50.19 -55.59 53.75
C GLU A 870 -50.61 -54.17 54.15
N LYS A 871 -50.58 -53.19 53.23
CA LYS A 871 -50.94 -51.77 53.45
C LYS A 871 -50.29 -51.12 54.69
N ARG A 872 -49.15 -51.64 55.14
CA ARG A 872 -48.39 -51.10 56.28
C ARG A 872 -47.74 -49.76 55.90
N LYS A 873 -47.50 -48.92 56.91
CA LYS A 873 -46.71 -47.69 56.76
C LYS A 873 -45.29 -47.93 57.24
N TYR A 874 -44.33 -47.39 56.53
CA TYR A 874 -42.90 -47.55 56.75
C TYR A 874 -42.24 -46.20 57.04
N ALA A 875 -41.24 -46.19 57.91
CA ALA A 875 -40.46 -45.00 58.25
C ALA A 875 -38.96 -45.30 58.16
N TYR A 876 -38.16 -44.29 57.81
CA TYR A 876 -36.69 -44.39 57.68
C TYR A 876 -36.01 -43.55 58.79
N GLY A 877 -35.14 -44.19 59.57
CA GLY A 877 -34.45 -43.59 60.73
C GLY A 877 -33.71 -44.63 61.58
N TYR A 878 -33.31 -44.26 62.80
CA TYR A 878 -32.58 -45.14 63.70
C TYR A 878 -33.50 -46.07 64.52
N TYR A 879 -33.63 -47.36 64.20
CA TYR A 879 -34.44 -48.31 65.00
C TYR A 879 -33.62 -49.16 65.95
N LEU A 880 -34.28 -49.69 66.98
CA LEU A 880 -33.70 -50.71 67.84
C LEU A 880 -33.88 -52.04 67.12
N GLY A 881 -32.76 -52.65 66.74
CA GLY A 881 -32.77 -53.92 66.06
C GLY A 881 -33.14 -55.08 66.98
N ILE A 882 -33.44 -56.22 66.39
CA ILE A 882 -33.79 -57.46 67.12
C ILE A 882 -32.64 -57.93 68.02
N LEU A 883 -31.40 -57.64 67.62
CA LEU A 883 -30.19 -57.88 68.41
C LEU A 883 -29.94 -56.80 69.49
N GLY A 884 -30.90 -55.91 69.76
CA GLY A 884 -30.84 -54.90 70.81
C GLY A 884 -29.90 -53.72 70.52
N LYS A 885 -29.46 -53.53 69.27
CA LYS A 885 -28.56 -52.43 68.87
C LYS A 885 -29.29 -51.38 68.04
N ARG A 886 -28.92 -50.10 68.20
CA ARG A 886 -29.44 -49.00 67.37
C ARG A 886 -28.88 -49.11 65.94
N ARG A 887 -29.76 -49.13 64.93
CA ARG A 887 -29.44 -49.31 63.50
C ARG A 887 -30.12 -48.23 62.66
N LEU A 888 -29.44 -47.70 61.65
CA LEU A 888 -30.06 -46.81 60.67
C LEU A 888 -30.67 -47.63 59.53
N GLY A 889 -31.95 -47.42 59.24
CA GLY A 889 -32.62 -48.08 58.13
C GLY A 889 -34.12 -47.83 58.13
N PHE A 890 -34.93 -48.76 57.63
CA PHE A 890 -36.39 -48.63 57.71
C PHE A 890 -37.08 -49.79 58.43
N THR A 891 -38.18 -49.44 59.09
CA THR A 891 -39.04 -50.36 59.85
C THR A 891 -40.53 -49.99 59.65
N TRP A 892 -41.44 -50.89 60.05
CA TRP A 892 -42.87 -50.59 60.11
C TRP A 892 -43.15 -49.56 61.22
N ALA A 893 -44.14 -48.72 61.01
CA ALA A 893 -44.58 -47.73 61.99
C ALA A 893 -45.62 -48.34 62.95
N THR A 894 -45.44 -48.14 64.25
CA THR A 894 -46.38 -48.64 65.28
C THR A 894 -47.69 -47.85 65.31
N ALA A 895 -48.77 -48.45 65.81
CA ALA A 895 -50.12 -47.84 65.78
C ALA A 895 -50.22 -46.49 66.54
N ASP A 896 -49.28 -46.16 67.43
CA ASP A 896 -49.20 -44.87 68.14
C ASP A 896 -48.49 -43.75 67.34
N SER A 897 -48.06 -44.01 66.10
CA SER A 897 -47.33 -43.06 65.24
C SER A 897 -48.23 -42.13 64.41
N ASN A 898 -49.35 -41.69 64.99
CA ASN A 898 -50.19 -40.66 64.37
C ASN A 898 -49.57 -39.26 64.55
N ASP A 899 -49.18 -38.67 63.43
CA ASP A 899 -48.98 -37.24 63.19
C ASP A 899 -47.79 -36.50 63.82
N GLN A 900 -46.93 -37.15 64.62
CA GLN A 900 -45.59 -36.63 64.92
C GLN A 900 -44.54 -37.66 64.50
N GLY A 901 -43.54 -37.20 63.74
CA GLY A 901 -42.59 -38.04 63.00
C GLY A 901 -42.09 -39.24 63.80
N ALA A 902 -42.00 -40.40 63.13
CA ALA A 902 -41.65 -41.66 63.75
C ALA A 902 -40.37 -41.50 64.60
N GLN A 903 -40.53 -41.51 65.93
CA GLN A 903 -39.41 -41.61 66.87
C GLN A 903 -38.81 -43.00 66.72
N VAL A 904 -37.80 -43.07 65.87
CA VAL A 904 -36.95 -44.24 65.78
C VAL A 904 -35.86 -44.02 66.86
N VAL A 905 -36.13 -44.61 68.03
CA VAL A 905 -35.39 -44.70 69.32
C VAL A 905 -35.04 -43.37 70.02
N SER A 906 -35.72 -43.18 71.14
CA SER A 906 -35.40 -42.31 72.28
C SER A 906 -34.05 -42.65 72.89
N ASP A 907 -33.22 -41.63 73.16
CA ASP A 907 -31.98 -41.75 73.93
C ASP A 907 -32.28 -42.22 75.36
N VAL A 908 -31.60 -43.29 75.80
CA VAL A 908 -31.30 -43.55 77.23
C VAL A 908 -29.94 -44.28 77.29
N ASP A 909 -28.93 -43.58 77.84
CA ASP A 909 -27.53 -43.93 78.19
C ASP A 909 -26.54 -44.44 77.11
#